data_AF-A0AAV9X4N6-F1
#
_entry.id   AF-A0AAV9X4N6-F1
#
_cell.length_a   1.000
_cell.length_b   1.000
_cell.length_c   1.000
_cell.angle_alpha   90.00
_cell.angle_beta   90.00
_cell.angle_gamma   90.00
#
_symmetry.space_group_name_H-M   'P 1'
#
loop_
_entity.id
_entity.type
_entity.pdbx_description
1 polymer ?
#
loop_
_entity_poly.entity_id
_entity_poly.type
_entity_poly.pdbx_seq_one_letter_code
_entity_poly.pdbx_strand_id
1 'polypeptide(L)'
;MLDSEPTTSDGRSFVPALITPKHSVPVPAEFLEGYFSKLEVRVHHRNKDEERECNNVTQEWVNRGGRGQRPTVITPAGCILSLTFPEADPQKLVDITALTCFGFIEDDYADGDMFRSKDIWKPGTPLEEQENIRKDLGIILKQIRHKLFLEILEKDNAQNNYLQSYDAWVKTGVEYNGELQFDDPDTYLSDRMDNLGASVYHNLLPLIHDVNLTKEDYNRLRCLDETMYQMCAIANDMGSVECDWANHITFDKPGLPPNYVFVTMDVYDVTLGEAREVAIKKWKELEDKFLMLREQVMSECPLSSSDEYAKYISYQHYVAAGTVVWTMQNPRYRLREGETPFFPKPEHKIADLPRKTRVTNGVVGKTANGDTKTQNTKSKGTKRALDYNGAEREFNPINSKRVRLDENIDGDSDKPKVTSPWLRNYPEQIPDKITLEPFEYVKSLPSKGVRDAALDALDVWYRVPQKSVDKIKSIIDKLHSSSLIIDDIEDNSPLRRGQPSAHMVFGTPQSINSANYLFVKCLDEVQSLGGSAVAIFTEELGSLHVGQGLDLHWTFHEKCPTESEYIQMIDGKTGGLFRMASRLMRNQATRNKTTKVENLMTLLGRFFQIRDDYQNLKSTDYAKQKGTLSDLDEGKYSFILLHALSSPSPNTTKLHSLLKLRSRNPTQTLTDEQKELVMRCITRAGSMDYTYNVLEELQDKITEELETIERSIKDGEENWIIRAIMARLRLADPNIRSMMK
;
A
#
# COMPACT_ATOMS: atom_id res chain seq x y z
N MET A 1 11.48 51.62 -8.81
CA MET A 1 11.71 51.70 -7.35
C MET A 1 12.79 50.68 -7.06
N LEU A 2 13.79 51.03 -6.24
CA LEU A 2 14.87 50.10 -5.89
C LEU A 2 14.24 48.95 -5.09
N ASP A 3 14.23 47.75 -5.66
CA ASP A 3 13.80 46.52 -4.99
C ASP A 3 14.71 46.30 -3.78
N SER A 4 14.23 46.64 -2.58
CA SER A 4 14.90 46.25 -1.34
C SER A 4 14.82 44.73 -1.25
N GLU A 5 15.98 44.06 -1.18
CA GLU A 5 16.02 42.62 -0.95
C GLU A 5 15.20 42.26 0.30
N PRO A 6 14.36 41.22 0.25
CA PRO A 6 13.53 40.85 1.38
C PRO A 6 14.41 40.51 2.59
N THR A 7 14.02 40.98 3.76
CA THR A 7 14.73 40.76 5.03
C THR A 7 13.93 39.85 5.94
N THR A 8 14.60 39.17 6.85
CA THR A 8 13.99 38.36 7.92
C THR A 8 13.11 39.22 8.83
N SER A 9 12.22 38.59 9.61
CA SER A 9 11.32 39.30 10.54
C SER A 9 12.03 40.15 11.61
N ASP A 10 13.34 39.95 11.84
CA ASP A 10 14.15 40.77 12.74
C ASP A 10 15.07 41.78 12.02
N GLY A 11 14.87 41.97 10.70
CA GLY A 11 15.56 42.99 9.88
C GLY A 11 16.93 42.57 9.36
N ARG A 12 17.34 41.31 9.52
CA ARG A 12 18.60 40.77 8.95
C ARG A 12 18.42 40.24 7.53
N SER A 13 19.48 40.24 6.73
CA SER A 13 19.51 39.54 5.44
C SER A 13 19.34 38.03 5.62
N PHE A 14 18.68 37.38 4.66
CA PHE A 14 18.58 35.92 4.65
C PHE A 14 19.95 35.26 4.48
N VAL A 15 20.09 34.07 5.04
CA VAL A 15 21.19 33.16 4.70
C VAL A 15 20.90 32.60 3.31
N PRO A 16 21.80 32.78 2.33
CA PRO A 16 21.62 32.24 1.00
C PRO A 16 21.89 30.73 0.97
N ALA A 17 21.35 30.07 -0.06
CA ALA A 17 21.73 28.70 -0.38
C ALA A 17 23.18 28.61 -0.90
N LEU A 18 23.74 27.40 -0.99
CA LEU A 18 25.12 27.18 -1.45
C LEU A 18 25.25 27.25 -2.97
N ILE A 19 24.14 27.11 -3.70
CA ILE A 19 24.11 27.19 -5.17
C ILE A 19 23.49 28.51 -5.63
N THR A 20 23.86 28.93 -6.84
CA THR A 20 23.16 30.03 -7.51
C THR A 20 21.82 29.55 -8.06
N PRO A 21 20.69 30.18 -7.67
CA PRO A 21 19.37 29.85 -8.20
C PRO A 21 19.27 30.05 -9.72
N LYS A 22 18.56 29.15 -10.40
CA LYS A 22 18.35 29.15 -11.86
C LYS A 22 16.86 29.12 -12.23
N HIS A 23 16.07 28.35 -11.49
CA HIS A 23 14.67 28.08 -11.84
C HIS A 23 13.65 28.78 -10.94
N SER A 24 14.10 29.66 -10.05
CA SER A 24 13.21 30.44 -9.16
C SER A 24 13.55 31.91 -9.02
N VAL A 25 12.59 32.65 -8.43
CA VAL A 25 12.73 34.02 -7.94
C VAL A 25 12.48 34.08 -6.43
N PRO A 26 13.00 35.08 -5.69
CA PRO A 26 12.65 35.27 -4.29
C PRO A 26 11.13 35.44 -4.13
N VAL A 27 10.57 34.93 -3.03
CA VAL A 27 9.16 35.21 -2.69
C VAL A 27 9.00 36.70 -2.37
N PRO A 28 7.99 37.39 -2.91
CA PRO A 28 7.72 38.80 -2.61
C PRO A 28 7.53 39.06 -1.11
N ALA A 29 8.02 40.21 -0.63
CA ALA A 29 8.07 40.53 0.80
C ALA A 29 6.69 40.60 1.47
N GLU A 30 5.65 40.97 0.72
CA GLU A 30 4.26 41.00 1.18
C GLU A 30 3.74 39.61 1.63
N PHE A 31 4.34 38.53 1.14
CA PHE A 31 3.99 37.16 1.51
C PHE A 31 4.88 36.61 2.64
N LEU A 32 5.78 37.40 3.20
CA LEU A 32 6.70 37.00 4.27
C LEU A 32 6.32 37.58 5.64
N GLU A 33 5.12 38.15 5.76
CA GLU A 33 4.61 38.62 7.06
C GLU A 33 4.52 37.45 8.05
N GLY A 34 5.21 37.57 9.20
CA GLY A 34 5.31 36.51 10.21
C GLY A 34 6.36 35.43 9.94
N TYR A 35 7.12 35.53 8.84
CA TYR A 35 8.18 34.56 8.51
C TYR A 35 9.36 34.70 9.50
N PHE A 36 9.57 33.65 10.31
CA PHE A 36 10.50 33.69 11.44
C PHE A 36 11.86 33.03 11.17
N SER A 37 12.04 32.49 9.98
CA SER A 37 13.24 31.77 9.53
C SER A 37 14.27 32.72 8.91
N LYS A 38 15.54 32.36 9.02
CA LYS A 38 16.71 33.00 8.40
C LYS A 38 17.02 32.41 7.02
N LEU A 39 16.42 31.28 6.66
CA LEU A 39 16.62 30.66 5.36
C LEU A 39 15.91 31.46 4.26
N GLU A 40 16.63 31.75 3.17
CA GLU A 40 16.03 32.32 1.96
C GLU A 40 14.93 31.41 1.40
N VAL A 41 13.80 31.99 1.01
CA VAL A 41 12.67 31.30 0.37
C VAL A 41 12.42 31.82 -1.03
N ARG A 42 12.12 30.90 -1.95
CA ARG A 42 11.99 31.18 -3.37
C ARG A 42 10.77 30.45 -3.94
N VAL A 43 10.31 30.91 -5.11
CA VAL A 43 9.19 30.31 -5.85
C VAL A 43 9.61 30.01 -7.28
N HIS A 44 9.31 28.80 -7.74
CA HIS A 44 9.64 28.31 -9.08
C HIS A 44 8.94 29.11 -10.19
N HIS A 45 9.60 29.35 -11.34
CA HIS A 45 9.02 30.08 -12.47
C HIS A 45 7.77 29.39 -13.07
N ARG A 46 7.68 28.06 -12.94
CA ARG A 46 6.56 27.21 -13.40
C ARG A 46 5.39 27.11 -12.40
N ASN A 47 5.33 27.97 -11.38
CA ASN A 47 4.25 27.94 -10.38
C ASN A 47 2.84 27.94 -10.98
N LYS A 48 2.63 28.63 -12.11
CA LYS A 48 1.34 28.64 -12.83
C LYS A 48 0.99 27.33 -13.50
N ASP A 49 1.98 26.53 -13.88
CA ASP A 49 1.74 25.19 -14.42
C ASP A 49 1.39 24.22 -13.31
N GLU A 50 2.07 24.30 -12.15
CA GLU A 50 1.69 23.53 -10.96
C GLU A 50 0.25 23.87 -10.50
N GLU A 51 -0.10 25.15 -10.47
CA GLU A 51 -1.45 25.61 -10.12
C GLU A 51 -2.52 24.97 -11.01
N ARG A 52 -2.25 24.90 -12.33
CA ARG A 52 -3.12 24.26 -13.31
C ARG A 52 -3.28 22.76 -13.03
N GLU A 53 -2.18 22.06 -12.77
CA GLU A 53 -2.23 20.62 -12.53
C GLU A 53 -2.92 20.26 -11.20
N CYS A 54 -2.70 21.02 -10.12
CA CYS A 54 -3.48 20.81 -8.89
C CYS A 54 -4.99 21.02 -9.11
N ASN A 55 -5.37 21.99 -9.94
CA ASN A 55 -6.78 22.20 -10.31
C ASN A 55 -7.31 21.04 -11.16
N ASN A 56 -6.53 20.52 -12.11
CA ASN A 56 -6.90 19.35 -12.93
C ASN A 56 -7.20 18.12 -12.06
N VAL A 57 -6.32 17.83 -11.09
CA VAL A 57 -6.51 16.71 -10.15
C VAL A 57 -7.76 16.89 -9.30
N THR A 58 -7.98 18.10 -8.79
CA THR A 58 -9.18 18.42 -8.00
C THR A 58 -10.45 18.24 -8.84
N GLN A 59 -10.40 18.67 -10.11
CA GLN A 59 -11.52 18.52 -11.03
C GLN A 59 -11.77 17.06 -11.39
N GLU A 60 -10.73 16.26 -11.61
CA GLU A 60 -10.85 14.81 -11.85
C GLU A 60 -11.49 14.09 -10.66
N TRP A 61 -11.08 14.43 -9.44
CA TRP A 61 -11.70 13.94 -8.21
C TRP A 61 -13.20 14.22 -8.19
N VAL A 62 -13.60 15.47 -8.46
CA VAL A 62 -15.01 15.87 -8.50
C VAL A 62 -15.78 15.20 -9.63
N ASN A 63 -15.19 15.09 -10.83
CA ASN A 63 -15.81 14.46 -12.00
C ASN A 63 -16.15 12.99 -11.74
N ARG A 64 -15.35 12.30 -10.92
CA ARG A 64 -15.58 10.90 -10.52
C ARG A 64 -16.56 10.76 -9.34
N GLY A 65 -17.15 11.85 -8.87
CA GLY A 65 -18.08 11.87 -7.73
C GLY A 65 -17.40 12.06 -6.37
N GLY A 66 -16.11 12.38 -6.36
CA GLY A 66 -15.37 12.77 -5.17
C GLY A 66 -15.87 14.08 -4.58
N ARG A 67 -15.80 14.19 -3.25
CA ARG A 67 -16.29 15.35 -2.48
C ARG A 67 -15.69 15.37 -1.07
N GLY A 68 -15.81 16.50 -0.39
CA GLY A 68 -15.43 16.64 1.02
C GLY A 68 -13.95 16.93 1.26
N GLN A 69 -13.10 16.91 0.22
CA GLN A 69 -11.71 17.33 0.31
C GLN A 69 -11.58 18.78 0.79
N ARG A 70 -10.43 19.12 1.38
CA ARG A 70 -10.12 20.51 1.73
C ARG A 70 -9.82 21.36 0.48
N PRO A 71 -9.81 22.70 0.61
CA PRO A 71 -9.34 23.59 -0.45
C PRO A 71 -7.94 23.22 -0.96
N THR A 72 -7.63 23.67 -2.17
CA THR A 72 -6.43 23.28 -2.93
C THR A 72 -5.13 23.58 -2.17
N VAL A 73 -4.05 22.91 -2.57
CA VAL A 73 -2.68 23.11 -2.03
C VAL A 73 -2.01 24.39 -2.54
N ILE A 74 -2.81 25.33 -3.05
CA ILE A 74 -2.39 26.57 -3.72
C ILE A 74 -2.45 27.70 -2.69
N THR A 75 -1.37 28.47 -2.58
CA THR A 75 -1.31 29.68 -1.74
C THR A 75 -1.06 30.93 -2.61
N PRO A 76 -1.33 32.14 -2.10
CA PRO A 76 -0.97 33.38 -2.81
C PRO A 76 0.53 33.48 -3.16
N ALA A 77 1.41 32.96 -2.28
CA ALA A 77 2.85 32.95 -2.49
C ALA A 77 3.34 31.91 -3.52
N GLY A 78 2.59 30.82 -3.69
CA GLY A 78 2.93 29.71 -4.57
C GLY A 78 2.32 28.38 -4.15
N CYS A 79 2.39 27.40 -5.04
CA CYS A 79 2.02 26.01 -4.79
C CYS A 79 3.12 25.28 -4.02
N ILE A 80 2.79 24.10 -3.46
CA ILE A 80 3.68 23.38 -2.53
C ILE A 80 5.03 23.02 -3.17
N LEU A 81 5.06 22.44 -4.36
CA LEU A 81 6.32 22.03 -5.01
C LEU A 81 7.11 23.25 -5.48
N SER A 82 6.44 24.29 -5.97
CA SER A 82 7.10 25.51 -6.41
C SER A 82 7.79 26.27 -5.28
N LEU A 83 7.27 26.15 -4.05
CA LEU A 83 7.88 26.75 -2.85
C LEU A 83 8.94 25.85 -2.21
N THR A 84 8.70 24.53 -2.15
CA THR A 84 9.61 23.58 -1.47
C THR A 84 10.72 23.04 -2.38
N PHE A 85 10.49 23.02 -3.69
CA PHE A 85 11.46 22.60 -4.70
C PHE A 85 11.60 23.67 -5.80
N PRO A 86 11.98 24.91 -5.42
CA PRO A 86 12.04 26.05 -6.33
C PRO A 86 13.11 25.90 -7.43
N GLU A 87 14.02 24.93 -7.29
CA GLU A 87 15.10 24.67 -8.23
C GLU A 87 14.98 23.32 -8.95
N ALA A 88 13.82 22.66 -8.88
CA ALA A 88 13.57 21.41 -9.58
C ALA A 88 13.65 21.59 -11.10
N ASP A 89 13.89 20.49 -11.82
CA ASP A 89 13.75 20.48 -13.26
C ASP A 89 12.31 20.92 -13.65
N PRO A 90 12.15 21.91 -14.54
CA PRO A 90 10.86 22.48 -14.89
C PRO A 90 9.81 21.49 -15.41
N GLN A 91 10.25 20.40 -16.04
CA GLN A 91 9.36 19.37 -16.58
C GLN A 91 9.01 18.35 -15.50
N LYS A 92 10.01 17.84 -14.77
CA LYS A 92 9.78 16.89 -13.67
C LYS A 92 8.89 17.47 -12.57
N LEU A 93 9.03 18.75 -12.24
CA LEU A 93 8.15 19.43 -11.28
C LEU A 93 6.68 19.34 -11.72
N VAL A 94 6.39 19.57 -13.00
CA VAL A 94 5.02 19.49 -13.50
C VAL A 94 4.54 18.03 -13.55
N ASP A 95 5.40 17.10 -13.94
CA ASP A 95 5.03 15.68 -14.07
C ASP A 95 4.63 15.01 -12.75
N ILE A 96 5.27 15.39 -11.64
CA ILE A 96 4.96 14.87 -10.29
C ILE A 96 3.86 15.66 -9.58
N THR A 97 3.51 16.87 -10.07
CA THR A 97 2.53 17.77 -9.43
C THR A 97 1.24 17.02 -9.14
N ALA A 98 0.69 16.35 -10.16
CA ALA A 98 -0.60 15.71 -10.04
C ALA A 98 -0.65 14.70 -8.88
N LEU A 99 0.37 13.84 -8.76
CA LEU A 99 0.45 12.87 -7.67
C LEU A 99 0.67 13.53 -6.30
N THR A 100 1.46 14.61 -6.25
CA THR A 100 1.69 15.35 -5.01
C THR A 100 0.41 16.03 -4.51
N CYS A 101 -0.31 16.77 -5.37
CA CYS A 101 -1.58 17.40 -4.97
C CYS A 101 -2.62 16.34 -4.61
N PHE A 102 -2.63 15.20 -5.31
CA PHE A 102 -3.53 14.08 -5.01
C PHE A 102 -3.27 13.47 -3.62
N GLY A 103 -2.01 13.39 -3.18
CA GLY A 103 -1.66 12.91 -1.84
C GLY A 103 -2.36 13.63 -0.70
N PHE A 104 -2.66 14.93 -0.84
CA PHE A 104 -3.43 15.67 0.16
C PHE A 104 -4.93 15.30 0.20
N ILE A 105 -5.49 14.84 -0.92
CA ILE A 105 -6.86 14.30 -0.95
C ILE A 105 -6.89 12.92 -0.29
N GLU A 106 -5.85 12.11 -0.48
CA GLU A 106 -5.72 10.81 0.20
C GLU A 106 -5.51 10.97 1.70
N ASP A 107 -4.72 11.95 2.11
CA ASP A 107 -4.51 12.37 3.50
C ASP A 107 -5.85 12.77 4.17
N ASP A 108 -6.65 13.64 3.50
CA ASP A 108 -7.99 14.01 3.98
C ASP A 108 -8.90 12.79 4.22
N TYR A 109 -8.80 11.78 3.35
CA TYR A 109 -9.58 10.55 3.47
C TYR A 109 -9.09 9.66 4.60
N ALA A 110 -7.76 9.49 4.72
CA ALA A 110 -7.12 8.62 5.71
C ALA A 110 -7.40 9.11 7.13
N ASP A 111 -7.21 10.40 7.40
CA ASP A 111 -7.44 11.01 8.72
C ASP A 111 -8.91 11.18 9.07
N GLY A 112 -9.78 10.97 8.07
CA GLY A 112 -11.21 11.14 8.16
C GLY A 112 -11.69 12.59 8.05
N ASP A 113 -10.78 13.55 7.87
CA ASP A 113 -11.10 14.98 7.70
C ASP A 113 -12.13 15.22 6.58
N MET A 114 -12.03 14.44 5.50
CA MET A 114 -12.97 14.47 4.38
C MET A 114 -14.42 14.29 4.83
N PHE A 115 -14.67 13.45 5.84
CA PHE A 115 -16.01 13.12 6.34
C PHE A 115 -16.58 14.14 7.30
N ARG A 116 -15.81 15.16 7.71
CA ARG A 116 -16.35 16.31 8.47
C ARG A 116 -17.17 17.25 7.62
N SER A 117 -16.96 17.23 6.30
CA SER A 117 -17.73 18.10 5.42
C SER A 117 -19.22 17.74 5.48
N LYS A 118 -20.05 18.78 5.63
CA LYS A 118 -21.52 18.68 5.58
C LYS A 118 -22.02 18.18 4.22
N ASP A 119 -21.19 18.26 3.19
CA ASP A 119 -21.47 17.71 1.85
C ASP A 119 -21.44 16.17 1.84
N ILE A 120 -20.82 15.55 2.86
CA ILE A 120 -20.69 14.11 2.99
C ILE A 120 -21.72 13.57 3.97
N TRP A 121 -21.73 14.08 5.21
CA TRP A 121 -22.60 13.57 6.27
C TRP A 121 -23.65 14.61 6.65
N LYS A 122 -24.93 14.21 6.56
CA LYS A 122 -26.03 14.96 7.16
C LYS A 122 -26.25 14.45 8.59
N PRO A 123 -26.65 15.31 9.53
CA PRO A 123 -27.03 14.84 10.87
C PRO A 123 -28.08 13.72 10.78
N GLY A 124 -27.77 12.55 11.35
CA GLY A 124 -28.65 11.38 11.33
C GLY A 124 -28.48 10.41 10.15
N THR A 125 -27.49 10.59 9.27
CA THR A 125 -27.17 9.61 8.22
C THR A 125 -26.91 8.22 8.84
N PRO A 126 -27.59 7.14 8.40
CA PRO A 126 -27.37 5.79 8.92
C PRO A 126 -25.93 5.31 8.75
N LEU A 127 -25.42 4.51 9.69
CA LEU A 127 -24.05 3.98 9.65
C LEU A 127 -23.74 3.21 8.35
N GLU A 128 -24.70 2.44 7.84
CA GLU A 128 -24.54 1.71 6.58
C GLU A 128 -24.34 2.64 5.38
N GLU A 129 -25.05 3.78 5.35
CA GLU A 129 -24.88 4.78 4.30
C GLU A 129 -23.51 5.47 4.42
N GLN A 130 -23.05 5.76 5.65
CA GLN A 130 -21.71 6.31 5.87
C GLN A 130 -20.61 5.35 5.42
N GLU A 131 -20.74 4.05 5.74
CA GLU A 131 -19.82 3.00 5.30
C GLU A 131 -19.78 2.90 3.77
N ASN A 132 -20.94 2.97 3.10
CA ASN A 132 -21.03 2.94 1.64
C ASN A 132 -20.37 4.17 1.00
N ILE A 133 -20.61 5.38 1.53
CA ILE A 133 -19.97 6.61 1.02
C ILE A 133 -18.45 6.53 1.20
N ARG A 134 -17.98 6.09 2.38
CA ARG A 134 -16.54 5.93 2.66
C ARG A 134 -15.91 4.95 1.68
N LYS A 135 -16.58 3.84 1.41
CA LYS A 135 -16.13 2.84 0.42
C LYS A 135 -16.08 3.43 -0.99
N ASP A 136 -17.14 4.11 -1.44
CA ASP A 136 -17.20 4.67 -2.80
C ASP A 136 -16.12 5.70 -3.06
N LEU A 137 -15.88 6.60 -2.10
CA LEU A 137 -14.78 7.57 -2.16
C LEU A 137 -13.42 6.86 -2.17
N GLY A 138 -13.25 5.80 -1.37
CA GLY A 138 -12.02 4.98 -1.37
C GLY A 138 -11.74 4.31 -2.72
N ILE A 139 -12.79 3.87 -3.43
CA ILE A 139 -12.66 3.31 -4.79
C ILE A 139 -12.20 4.39 -5.77
N ILE A 140 -12.77 5.60 -5.70
CA ILE A 140 -12.39 6.73 -6.57
C ILE A 140 -10.91 7.09 -6.34
N LEU A 141 -10.47 7.14 -5.08
CA LEU A 141 -9.07 7.42 -4.75
C LEU A 141 -8.13 6.39 -5.38
N LYS A 142 -8.45 5.09 -5.22
CA LYS A 142 -7.67 4.02 -5.85
C LYS A 142 -7.61 4.19 -7.38
N GLN A 143 -8.73 4.51 -8.03
CA GLN A 143 -8.75 4.72 -9.49
C GLN A 143 -7.83 5.85 -9.93
N ILE A 144 -7.92 7.03 -9.30
CA ILE A 144 -7.08 8.18 -9.65
C ILE A 144 -5.61 7.87 -9.37
N ARG A 145 -5.28 7.23 -8.23
CA ARG A 145 -3.90 6.84 -7.90
C ARG A 145 -3.27 5.98 -9.00
N HIS A 146 -3.97 4.93 -9.43
CA HIS A 146 -3.46 4.01 -10.43
C HIS A 146 -3.33 4.66 -11.81
N LYS A 147 -4.25 5.59 -12.16
CA LYS A 147 -4.14 6.41 -13.36
C LYS A 147 -2.88 7.27 -13.33
N LEU A 148 -2.67 8.04 -12.26
CA LEU A 148 -1.51 8.92 -12.11
C LEU A 148 -0.19 8.13 -12.11
N PHE A 149 -0.16 6.96 -11.48
CA PHE A 149 1.01 6.08 -11.50
C PHE A 149 1.37 5.66 -12.93
N LEU A 150 0.37 5.33 -13.76
CA LEU A 150 0.60 4.96 -15.15
C LEU A 150 1.11 6.11 -15.98
N GLU A 151 0.46 7.28 -15.88
CA GLU A 151 0.87 8.49 -16.59
C GLU A 151 2.31 8.90 -16.24
N ILE A 152 2.72 8.70 -14.98
CA ILE A 152 4.11 8.93 -14.55
C ILE A 152 5.07 7.89 -15.15
N LEU A 153 4.75 6.60 -15.08
CA LEU A 153 5.61 5.53 -15.60
C LEU A 153 5.78 5.60 -17.13
N GLU A 154 4.76 6.08 -17.85
CA GLU A 154 4.82 6.28 -19.30
C GLU A 154 5.80 7.40 -19.69
N LYS A 155 5.98 8.40 -18.83
CA LYS A 155 6.92 9.50 -19.05
C LYS A 155 8.36 9.10 -18.74
N ASP A 156 8.57 8.45 -17.60
CA ASP A 156 9.90 8.05 -17.16
C ASP A 156 9.87 6.91 -16.14
N ASN A 157 10.45 5.76 -16.52
CA ASN A 157 10.58 4.59 -15.65
C ASN A 157 11.49 4.83 -14.43
N ALA A 158 12.38 5.81 -14.45
CA ALA A 158 13.23 6.15 -13.31
C ALA A 158 12.43 6.65 -12.10
N GLN A 159 11.19 7.11 -12.31
CA GLN A 159 10.29 7.60 -11.25
C GLN A 159 9.65 6.45 -10.43
N ASN A 160 9.91 5.19 -10.77
CA ASN A 160 9.35 4.02 -10.08
C ASN A 160 9.69 3.97 -8.58
N ASN A 161 10.89 4.38 -8.17
CA ASN A 161 11.27 4.41 -6.74
C ASN A 161 10.41 5.41 -5.94
N TYR A 162 10.07 6.54 -6.55
CA TYR A 162 9.15 7.52 -5.96
C TYR A 162 7.74 6.93 -5.83
N LEU A 163 7.21 6.30 -6.87
CA LEU A 163 5.89 5.67 -6.83
C LEU A 163 5.80 4.56 -5.77
N GLN A 164 6.84 3.75 -5.62
CA GLN A 164 6.90 2.72 -4.59
C GLN A 164 6.91 3.31 -3.19
N SER A 165 7.66 4.40 -2.98
CA SER A 165 7.74 5.10 -1.70
C SER A 165 6.42 5.79 -1.36
N TYR A 166 5.75 6.37 -2.36
CA TYR A 166 4.42 6.95 -2.23
C TYR A 166 3.39 5.87 -1.86
N ASP A 167 3.33 4.76 -2.60
CA ASP A 167 2.39 3.67 -2.32
C ASP A 167 2.63 3.05 -0.93
N ALA A 168 3.89 2.93 -0.51
CA ALA A 168 4.24 2.51 0.84
C ALA A 168 3.71 3.50 1.89
N TRP A 169 3.97 4.80 1.72
CA TRP A 169 3.52 5.84 2.64
C TRP A 169 1.99 5.82 2.81
N VAL A 170 1.23 5.78 1.72
CA VAL A 170 -0.24 5.73 1.77
C VAL A 170 -0.75 4.48 2.50
N LYS A 171 -0.07 3.34 2.34
CA LYS A 171 -0.44 2.08 3.04
C LYS A 171 -0.07 2.07 4.52
N THR A 172 0.99 2.80 4.87
CA THR A 172 1.49 2.89 6.25
C THR A 172 0.80 3.96 7.09
N GLY A 173 -0.12 4.74 6.51
CA GLY A 173 -0.85 5.81 7.20
C GLY A 173 -1.18 5.43 8.64
N VAL A 174 -0.45 6.03 9.58
CA VAL A 174 -0.48 5.64 10.98
C VAL A 174 -1.73 6.27 11.60
N GLU A 175 -2.81 5.50 11.72
CA GLU A 175 -3.90 5.88 12.60
C GLU A 175 -3.43 5.72 14.05
N TYR A 176 -3.18 6.84 14.74
CA TYR A 176 -3.00 6.86 16.19
C TYR A 176 -4.34 6.56 16.87
N ASN A 177 -4.63 5.26 17.07
CA ASN A 177 -5.87 4.77 17.66
C ASN A 177 -5.77 4.58 19.20
N GLY A 178 -4.85 5.27 19.87
CA GLY A 178 -4.64 5.16 21.33
C GLY A 178 -4.06 6.44 21.94
N GLU A 179 -3.99 6.48 23.28
CA GLU A 179 -3.38 7.58 24.04
C GLU A 179 -1.89 7.69 23.70
N LEU A 180 -1.52 8.82 23.09
CA LEU A 180 -0.14 9.19 22.85
C LEU A 180 0.49 9.60 24.18
N GLN A 181 1.41 8.78 24.69
CA GLN A 181 2.20 9.11 25.87
C GLN A 181 3.64 9.35 25.43
N PHE A 182 4.03 10.62 25.43
CA PHE A 182 5.41 11.02 25.23
C PHE A 182 5.95 11.56 26.55
N ASP A 183 7.18 11.18 26.88
CA ASP A 183 7.91 11.76 28.03
C ASP A 183 8.62 13.08 27.63
N ASP A 184 8.73 13.34 26.32
CA ASP A 184 9.50 14.41 25.71
C ASP A 184 8.95 14.74 24.31
N PRO A 185 8.64 16.02 23.98
CA PRO A 185 8.15 16.38 22.65
C PRO A 185 9.12 16.03 21.51
N ASP A 186 10.43 15.98 21.75
CA ASP A 186 11.39 15.61 20.71
C ASP A 186 11.28 14.13 20.30
N THR A 187 10.82 13.27 21.21
CA THR A 187 10.57 11.85 20.91
C THR A 187 9.40 11.72 19.91
N TYR A 188 8.36 12.55 20.06
CA TYR A 188 7.25 12.59 19.10
C TYR A 188 7.73 12.97 17.69
N LEU A 189 8.69 13.90 17.55
CA LEU A 189 9.19 14.29 16.23
C LEU A 189 9.80 13.12 15.46
N SER A 190 10.46 12.19 16.16
CA SER A 190 11.06 11.02 15.53
C SER A 190 10.01 10.10 14.91
N ASP A 191 8.87 9.90 15.60
CA ASP A 191 7.75 9.11 15.09
C ASP A 191 6.92 9.87 14.03
N ARG A 192 6.84 11.20 14.17
CA ARG A 192 6.08 12.09 13.27
C ARG A 192 6.66 12.14 11.85
N MET A 193 7.97 11.94 11.69
CA MET A 193 8.66 11.97 10.39
C MET A 193 8.10 10.93 9.40
N ASP A 194 7.82 9.71 9.87
CA ASP A 194 7.22 8.65 9.03
C ASP A 194 5.82 9.07 8.54
N ASN A 195 5.02 9.69 9.41
CA ASN A 195 3.66 10.16 9.07
C ASN A 195 3.69 11.37 8.11
N LEU A 196 4.65 12.30 8.27
CA LEU A 196 4.85 13.45 7.36
C LEU A 196 5.19 13.02 5.92
N GLY A 197 5.62 11.76 5.73
CA GLY A 197 6.05 11.25 4.43
C GLY A 197 7.52 11.53 4.13
N ALA A 198 8.39 11.62 5.15
CA ALA A 198 9.82 11.87 4.97
C ALA A 198 10.47 10.91 3.96
N SER A 199 10.05 9.64 3.93
CA SER A 199 10.51 8.65 2.94
C SER A 199 10.14 9.00 1.50
N VAL A 200 8.99 9.64 1.29
CA VAL A 200 8.54 10.11 -0.03
C VAL A 200 9.45 11.26 -0.48
N TYR A 201 9.66 12.25 0.39
CA TYR A 201 10.55 13.38 0.13
C TYR A 201 12.00 12.95 -0.14
N HIS A 202 12.53 11.99 0.62
CA HIS A 202 13.89 11.49 0.46
C HIS A 202 14.15 10.91 -0.94
N ASN A 203 13.14 10.26 -1.54
CA ASN A 203 13.24 9.71 -2.90
C ASN A 203 12.88 10.74 -3.98
N LEU A 204 12.02 11.71 -3.67
CA LEU A 204 11.58 12.73 -4.62
C LEU A 204 12.65 13.81 -4.86
N LEU A 205 13.28 14.30 -3.79
CA LEU A 205 14.23 15.41 -3.86
C LEU A 205 15.40 15.16 -4.84
N PRO A 206 16.11 14.02 -4.80
CA PRO A 206 17.18 13.77 -5.78
C PRO A 206 16.64 13.51 -7.19
N LEU A 207 15.47 12.88 -7.32
CA LEU A 207 14.85 12.55 -8.61
C LEU A 207 14.53 13.79 -9.44
N ILE A 208 13.97 14.82 -8.80
CA ILE A 208 13.45 16.02 -9.49
C ILE A 208 14.54 17.06 -9.75
N HIS A 209 15.69 16.96 -9.07
CA HIS A 209 16.83 17.86 -9.22
C HIS A 209 18.04 17.21 -9.91
N ASP A 210 17.94 15.94 -10.32
CA ASP A 210 19.05 15.17 -10.91
C ASP A 210 20.30 15.13 -10.04
N VAL A 211 20.12 14.94 -8.73
CA VAL A 211 21.24 14.81 -7.78
C VAL A 211 21.84 13.41 -7.90
N ASN A 212 23.16 13.34 -8.06
CA ASN A 212 23.89 12.08 -8.23
C ASN A 212 24.82 11.82 -7.04
N LEU A 213 24.23 11.39 -5.92
CA LEU A 213 24.96 11.02 -4.70
C LEU A 213 24.96 9.50 -4.50
N THR A 214 26.04 8.97 -3.94
CA THR A 214 26.12 7.54 -3.61
C THR A 214 25.37 7.23 -2.32
N LYS A 215 25.09 5.95 -2.06
CA LYS A 215 24.50 5.51 -0.78
C LYS A 215 25.36 5.91 0.43
N GLU A 216 26.68 5.89 0.28
CA GLU A 216 27.59 6.32 1.35
C GLU A 216 27.49 7.82 1.61
N ASP A 217 27.28 8.61 0.56
CA ASP A 217 27.09 10.05 0.68
C ASP A 217 25.78 10.39 1.40
N TYR A 218 24.68 9.72 1.07
CA TYR A 218 23.42 9.85 1.80
C TYR A 218 23.54 9.47 3.28
N ASN A 219 24.35 8.45 3.61
CA ASN A 219 24.61 8.11 5.02
C ASN A 219 25.30 9.25 5.78
N ARG A 220 26.18 10.02 5.12
CA ARG A 220 26.82 11.21 5.71
C ARG A 220 25.84 12.36 5.89
N LEU A 221 24.83 12.48 5.01
CA LEU A 221 23.79 13.51 5.06
C LEU A 221 22.67 13.22 6.05
N ARG A 222 22.56 11.98 6.56
CA ARG A 222 21.44 11.52 7.41
C ARG A 222 21.06 12.47 8.55
N CYS A 223 22.02 12.99 9.32
CA CYS A 223 21.70 13.88 10.44
C CYS A 223 21.15 15.24 9.98
N LEU A 224 21.53 15.68 8.78
CA LEU A 224 21.05 16.90 8.16
C LEU A 224 19.63 16.67 7.58
N ASP A 225 19.39 15.53 6.94
CA ASP A 225 18.07 15.05 6.52
C ASP A 225 17.09 15.01 7.69
N GLU A 226 17.46 14.32 8.78
CA GLU A 226 16.66 14.20 10.00
C GLU A 226 16.31 15.58 10.57
N THR A 227 17.28 16.49 10.65
CA THR A 227 17.07 17.84 11.17
C THR A 227 16.09 18.62 10.28
N MET A 228 16.23 18.54 8.95
CA MET A 228 15.32 19.19 8.01
C MET A 228 13.89 18.63 8.11
N TYR A 229 13.72 17.32 8.22
CA TYR A 229 12.40 16.72 8.38
C TYR A 229 11.73 17.11 9.70
N GLN A 230 12.49 17.20 10.80
CA GLN A 230 11.98 17.72 12.08
C GLN A 230 11.49 19.17 11.95
N MET A 231 12.23 20.02 11.23
CA MET A 231 11.80 21.40 10.95
C MET A 231 10.49 21.43 10.16
N CYS A 232 10.35 20.58 9.14
CA CYS A 232 9.12 20.47 8.35
C CYS A 232 7.93 19.95 9.17
N ALA A 233 8.16 18.97 10.05
CA ALA A 233 7.14 18.42 10.94
C ALA A 233 6.59 19.47 11.90
N ILE A 234 7.46 20.25 12.55
CA ILE A 234 7.04 21.33 13.45
C ILE A 234 6.27 22.40 12.68
N ALA A 235 6.75 22.80 11.49
CA ALA A 235 6.07 23.80 10.68
C ALA A 235 4.66 23.34 10.28
N ASN A 236 4.51 22.09 9.81
CA ASN A 236 3.23 21.47 9.49
C ASN A 236 2.29 21.45 10.70
N ASP A 237 2.73 20.90 11.83
CA ASP A 237 1.93 20.77 13.05
C ASP A 237 1.51 22.15 13.61
N MET A 238 2.37 23.17 13.51
CA MET A 238 2.00 24.54 13.87
C MET A 238 0.88 25.10 13.00
N GLY A 239 0.89 24.80 11.69
CA GLY A 239 -0.17 25.21 10.78
C GLY A 239 -1.46 24.42 10.97
N SER A 240 -1.37 23.10 11.07
CA SER A 240 -2.51 22.19 11.14
C SER A 240 -3.21 22.15 12.51
N VAL A 241 -2.63 22.75 13.56
CA VAL A 241 -3.10 22.67 14.95
C VAL A 241 -4.62 22.87 15.13
N GLU A 242 -5.22 23.83 14.42
CA GLU A 242 -6.67 24.07 14.46
C GLU A 242 -7.48 22.97 13.79
N CYS A 243 -6.99 22.49 12.64
CA CYS A 243 -7.64 21.44 11.87
C CYS A 243 -7.53 20.08 12.56
N ASP A 244 -6.37 19.76 13.13
CA ASP A 244 -6.11 18.53 13.88
C ASP A 244 -6.98 18.47 15.13
N TRP A 245 -7.11 19.59 15.84
CA TRP A 245 -8.02 19.72 16.97
C TRP A 245 -9.48 19.49 16.54
N ALA A 246 -9.92 20.18 15.47
CA ALA A 246 -11.28 20.02 14.98
C ALA A 246 -11.58 18.56 14.57
N ASN A 247 -10.64 17.90 13.87
CA ASN A 247 -10.72 16.48 13.54
C ASN A 247 -10.88 15.62 14.79
N HIS A 248 -10.01 15.81 15.77
CA HIS A 248 -9.98 15.02 17.00
C HIS A 248 -11.29 15.15 17.79
N ILE A 249 -11.81 16.37 17.94
CA ILE A 249 -13.08 16.63 18.64
C ILE A 249 -14.27 16.09 17.86
N THR A 250 -14.33 16.28 16.53
CA THR A 250 -15.47 15.83 15.71
C THR A 250 -15.65 14.31 15.77
N PHE A 251 -14.56 13.56 15.82
CA PHE A 251 -14.60 12.10 15.92
C PHE A 251 -14.61 11.58 17.36
N ASP A 252 -14.79 12.46 18.36
CA ASP A 252 -14.85 12.11 19.79
C ASP A 252 -13.66 11.23 20.24
N LYS A 253 -12.47 11.50 19.68
CA LYS A 253 -11.25 10.76 20.00
C LYS A 253 -10.80 11.12 21.44
N PRO A 254 -10.30 10.14 22.22
CA PRO A 254 -9.78 10.40 23.56
C PRO A 254 -8.40 11.04 23.52
N GLY A 255 -8.07 11.82 24.56
CA GLY A 255 -6.75 12.45 24.71
C GLY A 255 -6.58 13.72 23.88
N LEU A 256 -5.34 13.98 23.47
CA LEU A 256 -4.98 15.12 22.62
C LEU A 256 -4.64 14.66 21.20
N PRO A 257 -4.81 15.53 20.18
CA PRO A 257 -4.40 15.22 18.82
C PRO A 257 -2.88 14.93 18.72
N PRO A 258 -2.43 14.00 17.84
CA PRO A 258 -1.03 13.84 17.47
C PRO A 258 -0.51 15.10 16.77
N ASN A 259 -0.03 16.06 17.54
CA ASN A 259 0.48 17.33 17.06
C ASN A 259 1.51 17.86 18.06
N TYR A 260 2.65 18.33 17.57
CA TYR A 260 3.76 18.79 18.39
C TYR A 260 3.33 19.85 19.42
N VAL A 261 2.41 20.75 19.06
CA VAL A 261 1.91 21.79 19.98
C VAL A 261 1.15 21.17 21.15
N PHE A 262 0.25 20.22 20.89
CA PHE A 262 -0.53 19.56 21.94
C PHE A 262 0.32 18.61 22.79
N VAL A 263 1.27 17.90 22.17
CA VAL A 263 2.26 17.09 22.90
C VAL A 263 3.09 17.98 23.83
N THR A 264 3.50 19.16 23.37
CA THR A 264 4.23 20.15 24.19
C THR A 264 3.39 20.66 25.37
N MET A 265 2.09 20.92 25.16
CA MET A 265 1.18 21.29 26.25
C MET A 265 1.12 20.21 27.34
N ASP A 266 1.07 18.94 26.94
CA ASP A 266 0.96 17.81 27.88
C ASP A 266 2.25 17.57 28.65
N VAL A 267 3.38 17.49 27.94
CA VAL A 267 4.66 17.15 28.56
C VAL A 267 5.15 18.27 29.49
N TYR A 268 4.95 19.53 29.12
CA TYR A 268 5.46 20.67 29.90
C TYR A 268 4.42 21.35 30.80
N ASP A 269 3.16 20.90 30.79
CA ASP A 269 2.03 21.57 31.49
C ASP A 269 1.97 23.08 31.21
N VAL A 270 2.04 23.45 29.94
CA VAL A 270 2.01 24.85 29.48
C VAL A 270 0.71 25.17 28.76
N THR A 271 0.42 26.47 28.63
CA THR A 271 -0.73 26.95 27.85
C THR A 271 -0.52 26.73 26.35
N LEU A 272 -1.60 26.80 25.54
CA LEU A 272 -1.50 26.70 24.07
C LEU A 272 -0.56 27.76 23.47
N GLY A 273 -0.61 28.99 24.00
CA GLY A 273 0.24 30.09 23.55
C GLY A 273 1.71 29.81 23.83
N GLU A 274 2.04 29.40 25.05
CA GLU A 274 3.41 29.04 25.45
C GLU A 274 3.92 27.84 24.63
N ALA A 275 3.08 26.82 24.38
CA ALA A 275 3.46 25.67 23.56
C ALA A 275 3.81 26.08 22.11
N ARG A 276 3.09 27.03 21.53
CA ARG A 276 3.41 27.60 20.19
C ARG A 276 4.75 28.34 20.21
N GLU A 277 5.04 29.10 21.26
CA GLU A 277 6.34 29.76 21.41
C GLU A 277 7.48 28.75 21.56
N VAL A 278 7.28 27.66 22.31
CA VAL A 278 8.22 26.55 22.43
C VAL A 278 8.48 25.89 21.07
N ALA A 279 7.43 25.68 20.26
CA ALA A 279 7.57 25.14 18.91
C ALA A 279 8.42 26.04 18.00
N ILE A 280 8.17 27.36 18.00
CA ILE A 280 8.98 28.33 17.24
C ILE A 280 10.43 28.32 17.71
N LYS A 281 10.65 28.30 19.04
CA LYS A 281 11.99 28.26 19.62
C LYS A 281 12.73 26.99 19.18
N LYS A 282 12.07 25.83 19.26
CA LYS A 282 12.65 24.55 18.81
C LYS A 282 12.99 24.58 17.33
N TRP A 283 12.10 25.14 16.49
CA TRP A 283 12.36 25.28 15.07
C TRP A 283 13.63 26.10 14.80
N LYS A 284 13.81 27.23 15.49
CA LYS A 284 15.02 28.07 15.38
C LYS A 284 16.29 27.37 15.88
N GLU A 285 16.19 26.57 16.95
CA GLU A 285 17.30 25.73 17.40
C GLU A 285 17.70 24.69 16.35
N LEU A 286 16.72 24.08 15.67
CA LEU A 286 16.97 23.15 14.57
C LEU A 286 17.51 23.85 13.31
N GLU A 287 17.07 25.07 13.01
CA GLU A 287 17.65 25.89 11.95
C GLU A 287 19.13 26.18 12.20
N ASP A 288 19.49 26.62 13.41
CA ASP A 288 20.89 26.87 13.76
C ASP A 288 21.72 25.58 13.69
N LYS A 289 21.16 24.44 14.11
CA LYS A 289 21.77 23.12 13.96
C LYS A 289 21.93 22.73 12.48
N PHE A 290 20.93 22.97 11.64
CA PHE A 290 20.97 22.68 10.20
C PHE A 290 22.10 23.48 9.53
N LEU A 291 22.21 24.78 9.82
CA LEU A 291 23.27 25.63 9.29
C LEU A 291 24.67 25.18 9.77
N MET A 292 24.80 24.80 11.03
CA MET A 292 26.06 24.24 11.56
C MET A 292 26.44 22.93 10.85
N LEU A 293 25.48 22.00 10.71
CA LEU A 293 25.70 20.71 10.03
C LEU A 293 26.01 20.91 8.55
N ARG A 294 25.38 21.87 7.88
CA ARG A 294 25.68 22.24 6.50
C ARG A 294 27.16 22.58 6.34
N GLU A 295 27.68 23.49 7.16
CA GLU A 295 29.10 23.89 7.08
C GLU A 295 30.03 22.72 7.39
N GLN A 296 29.70 21.92 8.40
CA GLN A 296 30.48 20.75 8.78
C GLN A 296 30.55 19.73 7.62
N VAL A 297 29.39 19.33 7.08
CA VAL A 297 29.30 18.35 6.00
C VAL A 297 30.02 18.85 4.74
N MET A 298 29.87 20.13 4.39
CA MET A 298 30.59 20.71 3.25
C MET A 298 32.10 20.71 3.45
N SER A 299 32.59 20.89 4.68
CA SER A 299 34.03 20.85 4.97
C SER A 299 34.63 19.43 4.94
N GLU A 300 33.80 18.41 5.20
CA GLU A 300 34.22 17.01 5.28
C GLU A 300 33.92 16.22 3.99
N CYS A 301 33.14 16.76 3.06
CA CYS A 301 32.70 16.06 1.87
C CYS A 301 33.86 15.78 0.87
N PRO A 302 33.79 14.69 0.09
CA PRO A 302 34.77 14.44 -0.96
C PRO A 302 34.76 15.54 -2.02
N LEU A 303 35.94 16.04 -2.42
CA LEU A 303 36.08 17.07 -3.46
C LEU A 303 35.45 16.66 -4.80
N SER A 304 35.38 15.36 -5.11
CA SER A 304 34.75 14.85 -6.33
C SER A 304 33.23 15.03 -6.36
N SER A 305 32.60 15.20 -5.19
CA SER A 305 31.14 15.24 -5.02
C SER A 305 30.66 16.56 -4.38
N SER A 306 31.55 17.53 -4.14
CA SER A 306 31.24 18.76 -3.42
C SER A 306 30.08 19.55 -4.04
N ASP A 307 29.99 19.56 -5.37
CA ASP A 307 28.91 20.25 -6.09
C ASP A 307 27.56 19.55 -5.88
N GLU A 308 27.53 18.22 -5.87
CA GLU A 308 26.31 17.43 -5.61
C GLU A 308 25.85 17.58 -4.16
N TYR A 309 26.79 17.64 -3.21
CA TYR A 309 26.50 17.98 -1.82
C TYR A 309 25.92 19.39 -1.68
N ALA A 310 26.56 20.39 -2.30
CA ALA A 310 26.09 21.77 -2.27
C ALA A 310 24.68 21.92 -2.84
N LYS A 311 24.39 21.24 -3.97
CA LYS A 311 23.05 21.15 -4.56
C LYS A 311 22.05 20.54 -3.58
N TYR A 312 22.31 19.32 -3.11
CA TYR A 312 21.38 18.59 -2.24
C TYR A 312 21.04 19.38 -0.97
N ILE A 313 22.05 19.92 -0.28
CA ILE A 313 21.84 20.71 0.93
C ILE A 313 21.08 22.02 0.63
N SER A 314 21.35 22.66 -0.52
CA SER A 314 20.59 23.83 -0.96
C SER A 314 19.13 23.51 -1.23
N TYR A 315 18.83 22.35 -1.80
CA TYR A 315 17.44 21.93 -2.01
C TYR A 315 16.74 21.66 -0.68
N GLN A 316 17.42 21.08 0.31
CA GLN A 316 16.86 20.91 1.66
C GLN A 316 16.60 22.22 2.39
N HIS A 317 17.48 23.21 2.20
CA HIS A 317 17.27 24.59 2.65
C HIS A 317 15.95 25.12 2.10
N TYR A 318 15.72 24.98 0.79
CA TYR A 318 14.49 25.45 0.17
C TYR A 318 13.25 24.68 0.60
N VAL A 319 13.36 23.36 0.82
CA VAL A 319 12.25 22.57 1.39
C VAL A 319 11.84 23.15 2.73
N ALA A 320 12.78 23.32 3.67
CA ALA A 320 12.48 23.86 4.99
C ALA A 320 11.88 25.27 4.94
N ALA A 321 12.45 26.17 4.14
CA ALA A 321 12.00 27.55 3.99
C ALA A 321 10.61 27.63 3.33
N GLY A 322 10.43 26.90 2.23
CA GLY A 322 9.19 26.81 1.47
C GLY A 322 8.04 26.21 2.27
N THR A 323 8.30 25.19 3.09
CA THR A 323 7.30 24.57 3.97
C THR A 323 6.73 25.58 4.96
N VAL A 324 7.56 26.44 5.56
CA VAL A 324 7.09 27.47 6.50
C VAL A 324 6.16 28.46 5.79
N VAL A 325 6.59 29.04 4.66
CA VAL A 325 5.79 30.02 3.90
C VAL A 325 4.48 29.42 3.41
N TRP A 326 4.54 28.22 2.83
CA TRP A 326 3.35 27.51 2.35
C TRP A 326 2.38 27.27 3.51
N THR A 327 2.87 26.78 4.65
CA THR A 327 2.03 26.43 5.81
C THR A 327 1.34 27.64 6.41
N MET A 328 2.04 28.76 6.55
CA MET A 328 1.46 29.99 7.12
C MET A 328 0.29 30.54 6.29
N GLN A 329 0.34 30.36 4.97
CA GLN A 329 -0.61 30.97 4.04
C GLN A 329 -1.65 29.99 3.50
N ASN A 330 -1.49 28.69 3.71
CA ASN A 330 -2.36 27.72 3.06
C ASN A 330 -3.78 27.74 3.65
N PRO A 331 -4.83 27.97 2.83
CA PRO A 331 -6.21 27.92 3.30
C PRO A 331 -6.63 26.54 3.82
N ARG A 332 -5.95 25.46 3.43
CA ARG A 332 -6.14 24.09 3.93
C ARG A 332 -6.07 24.02 5.45
N TYR A 333 -5.26 24.85 6.10
CA TYR A 333 -5.08 24.82 7.56
C TYR A 333 -6.08 25.68 8.33
N ARG A 334 -7.01 26.35 7.63
CA ARG A 334 -8.11 27.06 8.25
C ARG A 334 -9.29 26.13 8.51
N LEU A 335 -10.08 26.44 9.52
CA LEU A 335 -11.35 25.74 9.77
C LEU A 335 -12.28 25.88 8.56
N ARG A 336 -13.09 24.85 8.29
CA ARG A 336 -14.02 24.89 7.15
C ARG A 336 -15.11 25.94 7.40
N GLU A 337 -15.68 26.46 6.33
CA GLU A 337 -16.74 27.46 6.44
C GLU A 337 -17.94 26.93 7.26
N GLY A 338 -18.33 27.67 8.30
CA GLY A 338 -19.42 27.29 9.20
C GLY A 338 -19.07 26.18 10.22
N GLU A 339 -17.79 25.82 10.36
CA GLU A 339 -17.28 25.09 11.52
C GLU A 339 -16.98 26.08 12.65
N THR A 340 -17.55 25.83 13.83
CA THR A 340 -17.22 26.55 15.07
C THR A 340 -16.94 25.55 16.21
N PRO A 341 -16.04 24.57 16.02
CA PRO A 341 -15.63 23.74 17.13
C PRO A 341 -15.05 24.63 18.22
N PHE A 342 -15.28 24.29 19.49
CA PHE A 342 -14.50 24.87 20.57
C PHE A 342 -13.03 24.66 20.21
N PHE A 343 -12.27 25.72 19.99
CA PHE A 343 -10.81 25.68 19.84
C PHE A 343 -10.17 26.32 21.09
N PRO A 344 -9.10 25.76 21.65
CA PRO A 344 -8.50 26.31 22.85
C PRO A 344 -7.94 27.71 22.60
N LYS A 345 -8.15 28.62 23.56
CA LYS A 345 -7.54 29.95 23.51
C LYS A 345 -6.06 29.86 23.90
N PRO A 346 -5.24 30.85 23.51
CA PRO A 346 -3.82 30.88 23.87
C PRO A 346 -3.55 30.68 25.37
N GLU A 347 -4.41 31.22 26.24
CA GLU A 347 -4.31 31.13 27.69
C GLU A 347 -4.77 29.80 28.32
N HIS A 348 -5.39 28.89 27.54
CA HIS A 348 -5.91 27.63 28.07
C HIS A 348 -4.79 26.59 28.29
N LYS A 349 -4.84 25.91 29.45
CA LYS A 349 -4.11 24.66 29.72
C LYS A 349 -4.97 23.45 29.44
N ILE A 350 -4.38 22.24 29.50
CA ILE A 350 -5.13 20.99 29.31
C ILE A 350 -6.29 20.83 30.30
N ALA A 351 -6.11 21.27 31.55
CA ALA A 351 -7.17 21.26 32.56
C ALA A 351 -8.43 22.05 32.16
N ASP A 352 -8.29 23.04 31.28
CA ASP A 352 -9.38 23.89 30.78
C ASP A 352 -10.11 23.28 29.57
N LEU A 353 -9.55 22.25 28.95
CA LEU A 353 -10.09 21.62 27.74
C LEU A 353 -11.33 20.74 28.05
N PRO A 354 -12.09 20.25 27.06
CA PRO A 354 -13.20 19.32 27.29
C PRO A 354 -12.76 18.06 28.05
N ARG A 355 -13.59 17.54 28.97
CA ARG A 355 -13.22 16.45 29.90
C ARG A 355 -12.57 15.23 29.23
N LYS A 356 -13.05 14.80 28.06
CA LYS A 356 -12.50 13.64 27.32
C LYS A 356 -11.10 13.87 26.74
N THR A 357 -10.71 15.14 26.55
CA THR A 357 -9.37 15.53 26.10
C THR A 357 -8.39 15.78 27.24
N ARG A 358 -8.85 15.75 28.50
CA ARG A 358 -8.01 15.98 29.69
C ARG A 358 -7.22 14.74 30.12
N VAL A 359 -7.25 13.67 29.34
CA VAL A 359 -6.49 12.46 29.66
C VAL A 359 -5.02 12.77 29.45
N THR A 360 -4.39 13.23 30.52
CA THR A 360 -2.96 13.51 30.64
C THR A 360 -2.33 12.34 31.38
N ASN A 361 -1.02 12.14 31.16
CA ASN A 361 -0.20 11.16 31.85
C ASN A 361 -0.67 10.94 33.30
N GLY A 362 -1.04 9.70 33.61
CA GLY A 362 -1.62 9.32 34.90
C GLY A 362 -0.67 9.55 36.07
N VAL A 363 -0.61 10.77 36.59
CA VAL A 363 -0.24 11.03 37.98
C VAL A 363 -1.53 10.98 38.77
N VAL A 364 -1.88 9.77 39.23
CA VAL A 364 -2.87 9.59 40.28
C VAL A 364 -2.32 10.23 41.55
N GLY A 365 -2.66 11.49 41.77
CA GLY A 365 -2.50 12.16 43.05
C GLY A 365 -3.27 11.38 44.12
N LYS A 366 -2.53 10.73 45.01
CA LYS A 366 -3.06 10.01 46.17
C LYS A 366 -3.91 10.93 47.05
N THR A 367 -5.11 10.49 47.42
CA THR A 367 -5.65 10.69 48.76
C THR A 367 -6.22 9.39 49.35
N ALA A 368 -5.73 9.08 50.55
CA ALA A 368 -6.15 8.11 51.57
C ALA A 368 -7.10 6.95 51.21
N ASN A 369 -6.60 5.91 50.55
CA ASN A 369 -6.58 4.53 51.07
C ASN A 369 -5.91 3.63 50.04
N GLY A 370 -4.81 3.00 50.46
CA GLY A 370 -3.92 2.24 49.59
C GLY A 370 -4.55 0.96 49.08
N ASP A 371 -4.41 0.72 47.78
CA ASP A 371 -3.64 -0.43 47.28
C ASP A 371 -3.19 -0.15 45.84
N THR A 372 -1.90 -0.32 45.59
CA THR A 372 -1.24 -0.05 44.30
C THR A 372 -0.76 -1.36 43.71
N LYS A 373 -1.14 -1.65 42.46
CA LYS A 373 -0.33 -2.49 41.56
C LYS A 373 -0.11 -1.74 40.26
N THR A 374 1.07 -1.18 40.13
CA THR A 374 1.63 -0.56 38.92
C THR A 374 2.08 -1.66 37.96
N GLN A 375 1.63 -1.62 36.70
CA GLN A 375 2.35 -2.24 35.59
C GLN A 375 2.82 -1.12 34.65
N ASN A 376 4.14 -1.02 34.48
CA ASN A 376 4.79 -0.25 33.44
C ASN A 376 4.44 -0.87 32.08
N THR A 377 3.64 -0.19 31.27
CA THR A 377 3.55 -0.48 29.83
C THR A 377 4.15 0.71 29.09
N LYS A 378 5.42 0.57 28.67
CA LYS A 378 5.96 1.35 27.56
C LYS A 378 5.17 0.96 26.32
N SER A 379 4.28 1.82 25.82
CA SER A 379 3.69 1.63 24.50
C SER A 379 4.74 2.00 23.46
N LYS A 380 5.30 1.00 22.77
CA LYS A 380 5.87 1.25 21.45
C LYS A 380 4.68 1.57 20.55
N GLY A 381 4.71 2.69 19.85
CA GLY A 381 3.81 2.93 18.73
C GLY A 381 3.86 1.71 17.82
N THR A 382 2.81 0.89 17.83
CA THR A 382 2.69 -0.21 16.90
C THR A 382 2.51 0.42 15.52
N LYS A 383 3.50 0.23 14.63
CA LYS A 383 3.31 0.34 13.18
C LYS A 383 2.19 -0.63 12.80
N ARG A 384 0.95 -0.18 12.86
CA ARG A 384 -0.16 -0.88 12.23
C ARG A 384 -0.13 -0.38 10.78
N ALA A 385 0.43 -1.20 9.89
CA ALA A 385 -0.09 -1.20 8.54
C ALA A 385 -1.62 -1.34 8.65
N LEU A 386 -2.37 -0.79 7.69
CA LEU A 386 -3.77 -1.13 7.53
C LEU A 386 -3.90 -2.64 7.22
N ASP A 387 -3.80 -3.43 8.27
CA ASP A 387 -4.38 -4.74 8.37
C ASP A 387 -5.88 -4.50 8.29
N TYR A 388 -6.46 -4.84 7.15
CA TYR A 388 -7.83 -5.34 7.09
C TYR A 388 -7.90 -6.66 7.88
N ASN A 389 -7.67 -6.59 9.18
CA ASN A 389 -8.07 -7.61 10.13
C ASN A 389 -9.32 -7.09 10.81
N GLY A 390 -10.42 -7.77 10.49
CA GLY A 390 -11.76 -7.42 10.91
C GLY A 390 -11.82 -7.12 12.40
N ALA A 391 -12.72 -6.21 12.74
CA ALA A 391 -13.22 -6.07 14.08
C ALA A 391 -13.44 -7.48 14.67
N GLU A 392 -12.72 -7.81 15.74
CA GLU A 392 -13.20 -8.77 16.72
C GLU A 392 -14.48 -8.15 17.33
N ARG A 393 -15.58 -8.28 16.59
CA ARG A 393 -16.89 -8.33 17.21
C ARG A 393 -16.94 -9.71 17.84
N GLU A 394 -16.89 -9.74 19.16
CA GLU A 394 -17.42 -10.87 19.92
C GLU A 394 -18.71 -11.31 19.24
N PHE A 395 -18.66 -12.53 18.71
CA PHE A 395 -19.77 -13.16 18.04
C PHE A 395 -20.84 -13.35 19.11
N ASN A 396 -21.84 -12.47 19.11
CA ASN A 396 -23.04 -12.63 19.90
C ASN A 396 -23.83 -13.80 19.28
N PRO A 397 -23.90 -14.98 19.91
CA PRO A 397 -24.59 -16.11 19.29
C PRO A 397 -26.07 -15.79 19.22
N ILE A 398 -26.63 -15.99 18.02
CA ILE A 398 -28.01 -15.71 17.69
C ILE A 398 -28.94 -16.49 18.63
N ASN A 399 -29.82 -15.73 19.27
CA ASN A 399 -31.12 -16.11 19.80
C ASN A 399 -31.75 -17.30 19.04
N SER A 400 -31.67 -18.50 19.64
CA SER A 400 -32.70 -19.52 19.43
C SER A 400 -33.46 -19.72 20.74
N LYS A 401 -34.68 -19.19 20.78
CA LYS A 401 -35.67 -19.49 21.83
C LYS A 401 -35.81 -21.01 21.98
N ARG A 402 -35.57 -21.55 23.19
CA ARG A 402 -36.50 -22.48 23.85
C ARG A 402 -36.12 -22.76 25.32
N VAL A 403 -37.03 -22.26 26.18
CA VAL A 403 -37.59 -22.88 27.39
C VAL A 403 -36.66 -23.07 28.60
N ARG A 404 -36.89 -22.20 29.60
CA ARG A 404 -36.61 -22.47 31.02
C ARG A 404 -37.35 -23.72 31.46
N LEU A 405 -36.64 -24.61 32.15
CA LEU A 405 -37.16 -25.38 33.26
C LEU A 405 -36.19 -25.19 34.42
N ASP A 406 -36.59 -24.35 35.37
CA ASP A 406 -36.08 -24.41 36.73
C ASP A 406 -36.62 -25.69 37.38
N GLU A 407 -35.78 -26.42 38.10
CA GLU A 407 -36.14 -26.96 39.42
C GLU A 407 -34.87 -27.34 40.20
N ASN A 408 -34.75 -26.76 41.39
CA ASN A 408 -33.78 -27.04 42.44
C ASN A 408 -33.92 -28.49 42.96
N ILE A 409 -32.84 -29.06 43.52
CA ILE A 409 -32.83 -29.77 44.81
C ILE A 409 -31.37 -29.96 45.30
N ASP A 410 -31.21 -29.72 46.60
CA ASP A 410 -30.02 -29.69 47.46
C ASP A 410 -29.10 -30.92 47.44
N GLY A 411 -27.84 -30.73 47.88
CA GLY A 411 -27.02 -31.81 48.41
C GLY A 411 -25.51 -31.55 48.43
N ASP A 412 -25.01 -31.11 49.59
CA ASP A 412 -23.59 -31.05 49.97
C ASP A 412 -22.83 -32.37 49.70
N SER A 413 -21.75 -32.32 48.93
CA SER A 413 -20.54 -33.16 49.11
C SER A 413 -19.44 -32.83 48.07
N ASP A 414 -18.34 -32.31 48.61
CA ASP A 414 -16.98 -32.82 48.42
C ASP A 414 -16.43 -33.11 47.01
N LYS A 415 -15.43 -32.28 46.65
CA LYS A 415 -14.40 -32.41 45.60
C LYS A 415 -14.88 -32.36 44.14
N PRO A 416 -14.17 -31.62 43.26
CA PRO A 416 -14.44 -31.71 41.82
C PRO A 416 -14.18 -33.16 41.40
N LYS A 417 -15.23 -33.89 41.05
CA LYS A 417 -15.10 -35.18 40.37
C LYS A 417 -14.29 -34.89 39.12
N VAL A 418 -13.02 -35.30 39.15
CA VAL A 418 -12.19 -35.39 37.95
C VAL A 418 -12.86 -36.44 37.08
N THR A 419 -13.83 -36.02 36.27
CA THR A 419 -14.28 -36.81 35.13
C THR A 419 -13.03 -37.05 34.30
N SER A 420 -12.73 -38.32 34.05
CA SER A 420 -11.52 -38.64 33.31
C SER A 420 -11.55 -37.89 31.98
N PRO A 421 -10.37 -37.54 31.40
CA PRO A 421 -10.33 -36.77 30.17
C PRO A 421 -11.15 -37.38 29.01
N TRP A 422 -11.34 -38.70 29.01
CA TRP A 422 -12.14 -39.45 28.02
C TRP A 422 -13.65 -39.55 28.32
N LEU A 423 -14.10 -39.01 29.47
CA LEU A 423 -15.50 -38.91 29.88
C LEU A 423 -15.98 -37.45 29.92
N ARG A 424 -15.15 -36.50 29.50
CA ARG A 424 -15.55 -35.09 29.33
C ARG A 424 -16.50 -34.97 28.14
N ASN A 425 -17.51 -34.11 28.29
CA ASN A 425 -18.38 -33.76 27.16
C ASN A 425 -17.55 -33.20 26.01
N TYR A 426 -17.99 -33.46 24.78
CA TYR A 426 -17.36 -32.93 23.58
C TYR A 426 -17.26 -31.41 23.70
N PRO A 427 -16.04 -30.82 23.61
CA PRO A 427 -15.91 -29.37 23.65
C PRO A 427 -16.67 -28.77 22.48
N GLU A 428 -17.45 -27.72 22.70
CA GLU A 428 -18.25 -27.08 21.63
C GLU A 428 -17.37 -26.64 20.45
N GLN A 429 -16.09 -26.31 20.70
CA GLN A 429 -15.09 -26.00 19.67
C GLN A 429 -13.71 -26.54 20.05
N ILE A 430 -13.05 -27.17 19.07
CA ILE A 430 -11.64 -27.54 19.15
C ILE A 430 -10.83 -26.46 18.44
N PRO A 431 -9.79 -25.86 19.07
CA PRO A 431 -8.96 -24.87 18.41
C PRO A 431 -8.30 -25.45 17.15
N ASP A 432 -8.42 -24.75 16.02
CA ASP A 432 -7.88 -25.15 14.72
C ASP A 432 -6.49 -24.55 14.43
N LYS A 433 -5.92 -23.83 15.40
CA LYS A 433 -4.65 -23.11 15.27
C LYS A 433 -3.52 -23.96 14.66
N ILE A 434 -3.32 -25.18 15.17
CA ILE A 434 -2.27 -26.10 14.68
C ILE A 434 -2.52 -26.47 13.20
N THR A 435 -3.78 -26.72 12.85
CA THR A 435 -4.16 -27.05 11.46
C THR A 435 -3.91 -25.89 10.51
N LEU A 436 -3.93 -24.64 10.99
CA LEU A 436 -3.71 -23.44 10.18
C LEU A 436 -2.24 -23.01 10.08
N GLU A 437 -1.31 -23.60 10.84
CA GLU A 437 0.10 -23.19 10.83
C GLU A 437 0.75 -23.22 9.43
N PRO A 438 0.55 -24.26 8.58
CA PRO A 438 1.08 -24.24 7.21
C PRO A 438 0.52 -23.11 6.34
N PHE A 439 -0.76 -22.76 6.53
CA PHE A 439 -1.40 -21.63 5.84
C PHE A 439 -0.82 -20.30 6.29
N GLU A 440 -0.72 -20.07 7.61
CA GLU A 440 -0.15 -18.84 8.16
C GLU A 440 1.31 -18.65 7.74
N TYR A 441 2.07 -19.74 7.63
CA TYR A 441 3.42 -19.70 7.07
C TYR A 441 3.44 -19.22 5.62
N VAL A 442 2.64 -19.81 4.72
CA VAL A 442 2.60 -19.39 3.29
C VAL A 442 2.11 -17.95 3.15
N LYS A 443 1.13 -17.54 3.97
CA LYS A 443 0.61 -16.17 4.03
C LYS A 443 1.68 -15.17 4.47
N SER A 444 2.58 -15.55 5.38
CA SER A 444 3.68 -14.69 5.85
C SER A 444 4.74 -14.39 4.78
N LEU A 445 4.78 -15.17 3.69
CA LEU A 445 5.76 -14.99 2.62
C LEU A 445 5.42 -13.78 1.73
N PRO A 446 6.42 -13.06 1.17
CA PRO A 446 6.19 -11.85 0.36
C PRO A 446 5.28 -12.08 -0.85
N SER A 447 4.16 -11.36 -0.97
CA SER A 447 3.20 -11.52 -2.07
C SER A 447 3.22 -10.33 -3.04
N LYS A 448 2.87 -10.55 -4.32
CA LYS A 448 2.83 -9.50 -5.36
C LYS A 448 1.52 -8.67 -5.34
N GLY A 449 0.52 -9.06 -4.52
CA GLY A 449 -0.74 -8.32 -4.32
C GLY A 449 -1.72 -8.29 -5.52
N VAL A 450 -1.45 -9.05 -6.59
CA VAL A 450 -2.19 -8.92 -7.85
C VAL A 450 -3.66 -9.36 -7.75
N ARG A 451 -3.96 -10.35 -6.92
CA ARG A 451 -5.34 -10.85 -6.74
C ARG A 451 -6.23 -9.86 -6.00
N ASP A 452 -5.70 -9.26 -4.94
CA ASP A 452 -6.43 -8.22 -4.19
C ASP A 452 -6.70 -7.02 -5.08
N ALA A 453 -5.72 -6.62 -5.90
CA ALA A 453 -5.89 -5.59 -6.91
C ALA A 453 -6.98 -5.97 -7.94
N ALA A 454 -7.03 -7.22 -8.39
CA ALA A 454 -8.08 -7.67 -9.30
C ALA A 454 -9.49 -7.62 -8.68
N LEU A 455 -9.63 -8.00 -7.40
CA LEU A 455 -10.89 -7.86 -6.67
C LEU A 455 -11.29 -6.38 -6.45
N ASP A 456 -10.32 -5.54 -6.08
CA ASP A 456 -10.53 -4.08 -5.99
C ASP A 456 -10.94 -3.49 -7.35
N ALA A 457 -10.38 -3.98 -8.44
CA ALA A 457 -10.73 -3.55 -9.78
C ALA A 457 -12.17 -3.94 -10.14
N LEU A 458 -12.61 -5.15 -9.82
CA LEU A 458 -14.00 -5.58 -10.04
C LEU A 458 -14.99 -4.77 -9.20
N ASP A 459 -14.58 -4.36 -8.00
CA ASP A 459 -15.42 -3.58 -7.09
C ASP A 459 -15.72 -2.17 -7.62
N VAL A 460 -14.84 -1.62 -8.47
CA VAL A 460 -15.07 -0.36 -9.21
C VAL A 460 -16.40 -0.43 -9.95
N TRP A 461 -16.66 -1.54 -10.64
CA TRP A 461 -17.87 -1.71 -11.44
C TRP A 461 -19.05 -2.26 -10.63
N TYR A 462 -18.80 -3.20 -9.72
CA TYR A 462 -19.88 -3.94 -9.04
C TYR A 462 -20.37 -3.29 -7.74
N ARG A 463 -19.57 -2.43 -7.10
CA ARG A 463 -19.90 -1.75 -5.84
C ARG A 463 -20.46 -2.71 -4.79
N VAL A 464 -19.76 -3.80 -4.54
CA VAL A 464 -20.20 -4.89 -3.66
C VAL A 464 -20.17 -4.42 -2.20
N PRO A 465 -21.12 -4.78 -1.32
CA PRO A 465 -21.06 -4.38 0.10
C PRO A 465 -19.73 -4.79 0.74
N GLN A 466 -19.14 -3.94 1.58
CA GLN A 466 -17.76 -4.16 2.10
C GLN A 466 -17.60 -5.52 2.79
N LYS A 467 -18.57 -5.90 3.63
CA LYS A 467 -18.60 -7.21 4.30
C LYS A 467 -18.55 -8.39 3.32
N SER A 468 -19.17 -8.26 2.15
CA SER A 468 -19.13 -9.28 1.11
C SER A 468 -17.78 -9.27 0.39
N VAL A 469 -17.21 -8.09 0.11
CA VAL A 469 -15.84 -7.97 -0.46
C VAL A 469 -14.81 -8.63 0.46
N ASP A 470 -14.85 -8.36 1.76
CA ASP A 470 -13.90 -8.91 2.72
C ASP A 470 -13.98 -10.45 2.77
N LYS A 471 -15.19 -11.00 2.76
CA LYS A 471 -15.42 -12.45 2.66
C LYS A 471 -14.91 -13.02 1.34
N ILE A 472 -15.19 -12.37 0.21
CA ILE A 472 -14.71 -12.84 -1.10
C ILE A 472 -13.18 -12.81 -1.15
N LYS A 473 -12.54 -11.74 -0.67
CA LYS A 473 -11.06 -11.65 -0.55
C LYS A 473 -10.51 -12.79 0.31
N SER A 474 -11.10 -13.01 1.47
CA SER A 474 -10.74 -14.10 2.38
C SER A 474 -10.85 -15.48 1.71
N ILE A 475 -11.96 -15.76 1.02
CA ILE A 475 -12.17 -17.01 0.28
C ILE A 475 -11.10 -17.19 -0.80
N ILE A 476 -10.89 -16.17 -1.64
CA ILE A 476 -9.92 -16.23 -2.75
C ILE A 476 -8.48 -16.39 -2.24
N ASP A 477 -8.12 -15.71 -1.15
CA ASP A 477 -6.78 -15.80 -0.55
C ASP A 477 -6.52 -17.18 0.09
N LYS A 478 -7.50 -17.70 0.84
CA LYS A 478 -7.43 -19.06 1.41
C LYS A 478 -7.35 -20.13 0.33
N LEU A 479 -8.19 -20.04 -0.72
CA LEU A 479 -8.14 -20.98 -1.84
C LEU A 479 -6.81 -20.92 -2.58
N HIS A 480 -6.30 -19.72 -2.85
CA HIS A 480 -5.01 -19.56 -3.51
C HIS A 480 -3.86 -20.13 -2.66
N SER A 481 -3.86 -19.85 -1.36
CA SER A 481 -2.83 -20.35 -0.46
C SER A 481 -2.90 -21.88 -0.33
N SER A 482 -4.12 -22.43 -0.24
CA SER A 482 -4.36 -23.87 -0.28
C SER A 482 -3.82 -24.49 -1.57
N SER A 483 -4.15 -23.91 -2.73
CA SER A 483 -3.66 -24.41 -4.02
C SER A 483 -2.14 -24.34 -4.11
N LEU A 484 -1.49 -23.29 -3.60
CA LEU A 484 -0.02 -23.19 -3.58
C LEU A 484 0.65 -24.27 -2.72
N ILE A 485 0.06 -24.59 -1.56
CA ILE A 485 0.57 -25.64 -0.67
C ILE A 485 0.51 -27.00 -1.35
N ILE A 486 -0.62 -27.30 -2.00
CA ILE A 486 -0.82 -28.55 -2.72
C ILE A 486 0.07 -28.62 -3.97
N ASP A 487 0.12 -27.56 -4.77
CA ASP A 487 0.98 -27.41 -5.95
C ASP A 487 2.46 -27.64 -5.59
N ASP A 488 2.96 -27.03 -4.51
CA ASP A 488 4.35 -27.27 -4.04
C ASP A 488 4.62 -28.75 -3.72
N ILE A 489 3.62 -29.49 -3.24
CA ILE A 489 3.74 -30.92 -2.91
C ILE A 489 3.67 -31.77 -4.18
N GLU A 490 2.68 -31.49 -5.03
CA GLU A 490 2.43 -32.23 -6.27
C GLU A 490 3.61 -32.09 -7.25
N ASP A 491 4.22 -30.91 -7.28
CA ASP A 491 5.37 -30.60 -8.12
C ASP A 491 6.71 -30.91 -7.44
N ASN A 492 6.70 -31.34 -6.17
CA ASN A 492 7.90 -31.61 -5.35
C ASN A 492 8.86 -30.40 -5.29
N SER A 493 8.28 -29.21 -5.15
CA SER A 493 8.95 -27.92 -5.23
C SER A 493 9.56 -27.53 -3.87
N PRO A 494 10.90 -27.50 -3.70
CA PRO A 494 11.53 -27.32 -2.39
C PRO A 494 11.48 -25.86 -1.86
N LEU A 495 11.30 -24.89 -2.77
CA LEU A 495 11.35 -23.47 -2.46
C LEU A 495 10.09 -22.74 -2.96
N ARG A 496 9.60 -21.81 -2.13
CA ARG A 496 8.55 -20.85 -2.47
C ARG A 496 9.02 -19.45 -2.06
N ARG A 497 9.11 -18.54 -3.04
CA ARG A 497 9.51 -17.12 -2.82
C ARG A 497 10.87 -16.98 -2.10
N GLY A 498 11.80 -17.88 -2.40
CA GLY A 498 13.14 -17.93 -1.82
C GLY A 498 13.22 -18.52 -0.41
N GLN A 499 12.11 -19.03 0.13
CA GLN A 499 12.03 -19.70 1.43
C GLN A 499 11.64 -21.18 1.24
N PRO A 500 11.88 -22.06 2.22
CA PRO A 500 11.43 -23.46 2.15
C PRO A 500 9.91 -23.56 1.93
N SER A 501 9.46 -24.46 1.05
CA SER A 501 8.02 -24.71 0.86
C SER A 501 7.36 -25.27 2.13
N ALA A 502 6.03 -25.12 2.27
CA ALA A 502 5.33 -25.50 3.50
C ALA A 502 5.56 -26.97 3.90
N HIS A 503 5.58 -27.89 2.93
CA HIS A 503 5.81 -29.31 3.20
C HIS A 503 7.26 -29.62 3.62
N MET A 504 8.21 -28.73 3.33
CA MET A 504 9.59 -28.83 3.80
C MET A 504 9.74 -28.36 5.26
N VAL A 505 8.77 -27.61 5.78
CA VAL A 505 8.74 -27.11 7.16
C VAL A 505 7.89 -28.01 8.07
N PHE A 506 6.67 -28.31 7.64
CA PHE A 506 5.67 -29.02 8.46
C PHE A 506 5.50 -30.49 8.09
N GLY A 507 6.11 -30.93 6.98
CA GLY A 507 5.91 -32.26 6.41
C GLY A 507 4.64 -32.37 5.58
N THR A 508 4.71 -33.19 4.54
CA THR A 508 3.62 -33.44 3.58
C THR A 508 2.26 -33.73 4.25
N PRO A 509 2.15 -34.59 5.29
CA PRO A 509 0.84 -34.90 5.88
C PRO A 509 0.14 -33.69 6.50
N GLN A 510 0.89 -32.83 7.22
CA GLN A 510 0.31 -31.64 7.85
C GLN A 510 -0.07 -30.59 6.81
N SER A 511 0.76 -30.39 5.80
CA SER A 511 0.50 -29.44 4.72
C SER A 511 -0.76 -29.83 3.90
N ILE A 512 -0.92 -31.10 3.53
CA ILE A 512 -2.13 -31.58 2.83
C ILE A 512 -3.37 -31.40 3.72
N ASN A 513 -3.29 -31.77 5.00
CA ASN A 513 -4.42 -31.65 5.91
C ASN A 513 -4.84 -30.19 6.10
N SER A 514 -3.87 -29.27 6.24
CA SER A 514 -4.11 -27.83 6.33
C SER A 514 -4.80 -27.29 5.07
N ALA A 515 -4.27 -27.60 3.90
CA ALA A 515 -4.83 -27.15 2.62
C ALA A 515 -6.28 -27.66 2.39
N ASN A 516 -6.53 -28.94 2.70
CA ASN A 516 -7.87 -29.52 2.59
C ASN A 516 -8.86 -28.89 3.59
N TYR A 517 -8.40 -28.60 4.82
CA TYR A 517 -9.22 -27.92 5.82
C TYR A 517 -9.64 -26.51 5.37
N LEU A 518 -8.79 -25.79 4.64
CA LEU A 518 -9.14 -24.48 4.08
C LEU A 518 -10.31 -24.56 3.10
N PHE A 519 -10.47 -25.63 2.32
CA PHE A 519 -11.66 -25.79 1.47
C PHE A 519 -12.95 -25.83 2.27
N VAL A 520 -12.93 -26.49 3.43
CA VAL A 520 -14.08 -26.55 4.35
C VAL A 520 -14.37 -25.17 4.95
N LYS A 521 -13.34 -24.42 5.37
CA LYS A 521 -13.49 -23.04 5.86
C LYS A 521 -14.05 -22.11 4.78
N CYS A 522 -13.56 -22.19 3.55
CA CYS A 522 -14.07 -21.40 2.45
C CYS A 522 -15.54 -21.73 2.14
N LEU A 523 -15.94 -23.01 2.26
CA LEU A 523 -17.33 -23.42 2.09
C LEU A 523 -18.24 -22.84 3.20
N ASP A 524 -17.77 -22.74 4.44
CA ASP A 524 -18.49 -22.08 5.53
C ASP A 524 -18.66 -20.57 5.27
N GLU A 525 -17.59 -19.92 4.82
CA GLU A 525 -17.63 -18.49 4.48
C GLU A 525 -18.55 -18.19 3.30
N VAL A 526 -18.49 -18.97 2.21
CA VAL A 526 -19.30 -18.74 1.01
C VAL A 526 -20.79 -19.01 1.25
N GLN A 527 -21.15 -19.92 2.16
CA GLN A 527 -22.55 -20.13 2.56
C GLN A 527 -23.20 -18.85 3.06
N SER A 528 -22.44 -18.02 3.77
CA SER A 528 -22.94 -16.73 4.27
C SER A 528 -23.17 -15.67 3.18
N LEU A 529 -22.73 -15.93 1.94
CA LEU A 529 -23.01 -15.10 0.75
C LEU A 529 -24.27 -15.60 -0.01
N GLY A 530 -24.84 -16.74 0.38
CA GLY A 530 -26.09 -17.29 -0.15
C GLY A 530 -25.90 -18.49 -1.09
N GLY A 531 -26.98 -19.25 -1.34
CA GLY A 531 -26.91 -20.52 -2.06
C GLY A 531 -26.40 -20.43 -3.51
N SER A 532 -26.62 -19.30 -4.19
CA SER A 532 -26.05 -19.08 -5.54
C SER A 532 -24.54 -18.89 -5.52
N ALA A 533 -23.98 -18.31 -4.44
CA ALA A 533 -22.53 -18.20 -4.24
C ALA A 533 -21.90 -19.57 -4.00
N VAL A 534 -22.57 -20.45 -3.24
CA VAL A 534 -22.14 -21.85 -3.05
C VAL A 534 -22.05 -22.58 -4.38
N ALA A 535 -23.06 -22.45 -5.25
CA ALA A 535 -23.04 -23.09 -6.57
C ALA A 535 -21.85 -22.61 -7.43
N ILE A 536 -21.61 -21.29 -7.47
CA ILE A 536 -20.44 -20.69 -8.15
C ILE A 536 -19.13 -21.27 -7.59
N PHE A 537 -19.00 -21.30 -6.27
CA PHE A 537 -17.81 -21.82 -5.60
C PHE A 537 -17.56 -23.29 -5.95
N THR A 538 -18.58 -24.14 -5.87
CA THR A 538 -18.42 -25.58 -6.18
C THR A 538 -18.09 -25.83 -7.65
N GLU A 539 -18.69 -25.07 -8.57
CA GLU A 539 -18.45 -25.20 -10.01
C GLU A 539 -17.01 -24.81 -10.37
N GLU A 540 -16.57 -23.63 -9.94
CA GLU A 540 -15.23 -23.14 -10.27
C GLU A 540 -14.14 -23.89 -9.49
N LEU A 541 -14.39 -24.30 -8.24
CA LEU A 541 -13.44 -25.15 -7.50
C LEU A 541 -13.29 -26.53 -8.14
N GLY A 542 -14.37 -27.09 -8.70
CA GLY A 542 -14.31 -28.31 -9.51
C GLY A 542 -13.47 -28.09 -10.77
N SER A 543 -13.66 -26.97 -11.47
CA SER A 543 -12.87 -26.60 -12.65
C SER A 543 -11.37 -26.48 -12.34
N LEU A 544 -11.01 -25.88 -11.19
CA LEU A 544 -9.63 -25.80 -10.69
C LEU A 544 -8.97 -27.18 -10.58
N HIS A 545 -9.66 -28.14 -9.96
CA HIS A 545 -9.14 -29.50 -9.78
C HIS A 545 -9.08 -30.28 -11.10
N VAL A 546 -10.02 -30.06 -12.02
CA VAL A 546 -9.97 -30.68 -13.36
C VAL A 546 -8.76 -30.15 -14.13
N GLY A 547 -8.51 -28.84 -14.10
CA GLY A 547 -7.32 -28.23 -14.70
C GLY A 547 -6.03 -28.79 -14.10
N GLN A 548 -5.90 -28.82 -12.78
CA GLN A 548 -4.75 -29.41 -12.10
C GLN A 548 -4.57 -30.89 -12.46
N GLY A 549 -5.66 -31.65 -12.50
CA GLY A 549 -5.63 -33.07 -12.88
C GLY A 549 -5.09 -33.31 -14.29
N LEU A 550 -5.37 -32.42 -15.24
CA LEU A 550 -4.80 -32.50 -16.59
C LEU A 550 -3.29 -32.26 -16.59
N ASP A 551 -2.83 -31.22 -15.89
CA ASP A 551 -1.40 -30.87 -15.75
C ASP A 551 -0.60 -32.03 -15.14
N LEU A 552 -1.11 -32.61 -14.05
CA LEU A 552 -0.54 -33.77 -13.40
C LEU A 552 -0.57 -35.02 -14.29
N HIS A 553 -1.69 -35.27 -14.97
CA HIS A 553 -1.83 -36.41 -15.87
C HIS A 553 -0.79 -36.37 -16.98
N TRP A 554 -0.61 -35.21 -17.63
CA TRP A 554 0.37 -35.07 -18.70
C TRP A 554 1.79 -35.23 -18.19
N THR A 555 2.13 -34.60 -17.06
CA THR A 555 3.46 -34.68 -16.46
C THR A 555 3.80 -36.09 -16.02
N PHE A 556 2.86 -36.79 -15.36
CA PHE A 556 3.05 -38.16 -14.88
C PHE A 556 3.13 -39.20 -16.01
N HIS A 557 2.29 -39.06 -17.04
CA HIS A 557 2.25 -40.00 -18.17
C HIS A 557 3.14 -39.60 -19.36
N GLU A 558 3.92 -38.52 -19.24
CA GLU A 558 4.79 -37.97 -20.28
C GLU A 558 4.06 -37.72 -21.61
N LYS A 559 2.79 -37.32 -21.54
CA LYS A 559 1.95 -37.07 -22.70
C LYS A 559 1.91 -35.58 -22.99
N CYS A 560 2.67 -35.14 -24.00
CA CYS A 560 2.64 -33.75 -24.44
C CYS A 560 1.23 -33.38 -24.94
N PRO A 561 0.59 -32.34 -24.35
CA PRO A 561 -0.69 -31.85 -24.83
C PRO A 561 -0.54 -31.03 -26.12
N THR A 562 -1.65 -30.87 -26.84
CA THR A 562 -1.79 -29.84 -27.89
C THR A 562 -1.97 -28.46 -27.27
N GLU A 563 -1.75 -27.40 -28.06
CA GLU A 563 -1.98 -26.02 -27.60
C GLU A 563 -3.43 -25.79 -27.13
N SER A 564 -4.42 -26.38 -27.84
CA SER A 564 -5.83 -26.27 -27.46
C SER A 564 -6.13 -26.96 -26.13
N GLU A 565 -5.56 -28.15 -25.89
CA GLU A 565 -5.67 -28.84 -24.61
C GLU A 565 -5.00 -28.04 -23.49
N TYR A 566 -3.81 -27.48 -23.73
CA TYR A 566 -3.13 -26.62 -22.77
C TYR A 566 -3.98 -25.40 -22.39
N ILE A 567 -4.60 -24.74 -23.37
CA ILE A 567 -5.51 -23.60 -23.11
C ILE A 567 -6.69 -24.03 -22.22
N GLN A 568 -7.30 -25.19 -22.48
CA GLN A 568 -8.39 -25.71 -21.63
C GLN A 568 -7.91 -25.99 -20.20
N MET A 569 -6.70 -26.51 -20.04
CA MET A 569 -6.10 -26.75 -18.72
C MET A 569 -5.88 -25.45 -17.95
N ILE A 570 -5.27 -24.43 -18.55
CA ILE A 570 -5.00 -23.16 -17.86
C ILE A 570 -6.29 -22.38 -17.57
N ASP A 571 -7.31 -22.50 -18.42
CA ASP A 571 -8.65 -21.98 -18.14
C ASP A 571 -9.27 -22.66 -16.92
N GLY A 572 -9.04 -23.97 -16.76
CA GLY A 572 -9.45 -24.74 -15.58
C GLY A 572 -8.66 -24.36 -14.33
N LYS A 573 -7.32 -24.26 -14.42
CA LYS A 573 -6.39 -24.09 -13.28
C LYS A 573 -6.21 -22.63 -12.83
N THR A 574 -5.85 -21.71 -13.72
CA THR A 574 -5.55 -20.32 -13.35
C THR A 574 -6.73 -19.40 -13.65
N GLY A 575 -7.43 -19.63 -14.77
CA GLY A 575 -8.66 -18.92 -15.13
C GLY A 575 -9.81 -19.16 -14.13
N GLY A 576 -9.92 -20.36 -13.56
CA GLY A 576 -10.98 -20.73 -12.62
C GLY A 576 -11.06 -19.83 -11.39
N LEU A 577 -9.92 -19.44 -10.81
CA LEU A 577 -9.90 -18.59 -9.62
C LEU A 577 -10.33 -17.15 -9.94
N PHE A 578 -9.87 -16.61 -11.07
CA PHE A 578 -10.29 -15.28 -11.56
C PHE A 578 -11.78 -15.25 -11.93
N ARG A 579 -12.29 -16.30 -12.58
CA ARG A 579 -13.72 -16.45 -12.84
C ARG A 579 -14.53 -16.56 -11.55
N MET A 580 -14.11 -17.38 -10.59
CA MET A 580 -14.76 -17.48 -9.28
C MET A 580 -14.86 -16.11 -8.60
N ALA A 581 -13.75 -15.37 -8.54
CA ALA A 581 -13.72 -14.02 -8.00
C ALA A 581 -14.75 -13.10 -8.68
N SER A 582 -14.77 -13.04 -10.02
CA SER A 582 -15.73 -12.21 -10.76
C SER A 582 -17.18 -12.63 -10.58
N ARG A 583 -17.47 -13.93 -10.56
CA ARG A 583 -18.84 -14.45 -10.41
C ARG A 583 -19.37 -14.19 -9.01
N LEU A 584 -18.52 -14.35 -7.97
CA LEU A 584 -18.87 -14.02 -6.59
C LEU A 584 -19.09 -12.51 -6.41
N MET A 585 -18.20 -11.67 -6.95
CA MET A 585 -18.37 -10.21 -6.91
C MET A 585 -19.66 -9.78 -7.62
N ARG A 586 -19.92 -10.28 -8.83
CA ARG A 586 -21.16 -10.00 -9.57
C ARG A 586 -22.40 -10.50 -8.83
N ASN A 587 -22.31 -11.65 -8.17
CA ASN A 587 -23.43 -12.20 -7.38
C ASN A 587 -23.86 -11.24 -6.27
N GLN A 588 -22.89 -10.60 -5.62
CA GLN A 588 -23.05 -9.66 -4.51
C GLN A 588 -23.12 -8.19 -4.96
N ALA A 589 -23.13 -7.92 -6.28
CA ALA A 589 -23.07 -6.58 -6.83
C ALA A 589 -24.32 -5.74 -6.53
N THR A 590 -24.10 -4.46 -6.23
CA THR A 590 -25.17 -3.45 -6.12
C THR A 590 -25.31 -2.61 -7.41
N ARG A 591 -24.26 -2.55 -8.23
CA ARG A 591 -24.26 -1.93 -9.57
C ARG A 591 -23.82 -2.93 -10.63
N ASN A 592 -24.22 -2.70 -11.88
CA ASN A 592 -23.76 -3.44 -13.07
C ASN A 592 -23.88 -4.98 -12.95
N LYS A 593 -24.86 -5.50 -12.21
CA LYS A 593 -25.04 -6.94 -11.95
C LYS A 593 -25.23 -7.80 -13.22
N THR A 594 -25.69 -7.18 -14.31
CA THR A 594 -25.85 -7.84 -15.62
C THR A 594 -24.57 -7.85 -16.46
N THR A 595 -23.57 -7.04 -16.12
CA THR A 595 -22.30 -6.95 -16.84
C THR A 595 -21.47 -8.18 -16.54
N LYS A 596 -21.17 -8.95 -17.58
CA LYS A 596 -20.34 -10.16 -17.53
C LYS A 596 -18.90 -9.77 -17.84
N VAL A 597 -17.97 -10.27 -17.05
CA VAL A 597 -16.52 -10.00 -17.20
C VAL A 597 -15.71 -11.29 -17.25
N GLU A 598 -16.37 -12.45 -17.26
CA GLU A 598 -15.71 -13.76 -17.21
C GLU A 598 -14.75 -13.99 -18.37
N ASN A 599 -15.03 -13.42 -19.55
CA ASN A 599 -14.13 -13.48 -20.71
C ASN A 599 -12.83 -12.71 -20.44
N LEU A 600 -12.92 -11.46 -19.99
CA LEU A 600 -11.77 -10.66 -19.56
C LEU A 600 -10.95 -11.39 -18.50
N MET A 601 -11.61 -11.96 -17.50
CA MET A 601 -10.96 -12.69 -16.40
C MET A 601 -10.30 -13.99 -16.87
N THR A 602 -10.86 -14.64 -17.88
CA THR A 602 -10.26 -15.82 -18.50
C THR A 602 -9.02 -15.43 -19.30
N LEU A 603 -9.08 -14.35 -20.09
CA LEU A 603 -7.92 -13.82 -20.82
C LEU A 603 -6.79 -13.40 -19.88
N LEU A 604 -7.13 -12.71 -18.78
CA LEU A 604 -6.17 -12.40 -17.72
C LEU A 604 -5.54 -13.68 -17.17
N GLY A 605 -6.34 -14.69 -16.81
CA GLY A 605 -5.85 -15.97 -16.32
C GLY A 605 -4.87 -16.65 -17.29
N ARG A 606 -5.17 -16.65 -18.59
CA ARG A 606 -4.28 -17.18 -19.64
C ARG A 606 -2.97 -16.40 -19.71
N PHE A 607 -3.06 -15.06 -19.74
CA PHE A 607 -1.90 -14.18 -19.76
C PHE A 607 -1.01 -14.39 -18.54
N PHE A 608 -1.59 -14.50 -17.33
CA PHE A 608 -0.84 -14.77 -16.11
C PHE A 608 -0.08 -16.08 -16.17
N GLN A 609 -0.72 -17.17 -16.62
CA GLN A 609 -0.07 -18.47 -16.67
C GLN A 609 1.05 -18.52 -17.70
N ILE A 610 0.78 -18.08 -18.94
CA ILE A 610 1.78 -18.10 -20.02
C ILE A 610 2.95 -17.17 -19.68
N ARG A 611 2.67 -16.04 -19.02
CA ARG A 611 3.72 -15.14 -18.53
C ARG A 611 4.52 -15.77 -17.40
N ASP A 612 3.92 -16.51 -16.47
CA ASP A 612 4.65 -17.19 -15.40
C ASP A 612 5.63 -18.22 -15.99
N ASP A 613 5.15 -19.05 -16.93
CA ASP A 613 5.95 -20.00 -17.70
C ASP A 613 7.11 -19.29 -18.43
N TYR A 614 6.84 -18.13 -19.05
CA TYR A 614 7.87 -17.32 -19.73
C TYR A 614 8.91 -16.72 -18.77
N GLN A 615 8.47 -16.22 -17.62
CA GLN A 615 9.36 -15.61 -16.63
C GLN A 615 10.20 -16.68 -15.91
N ASN A 616 9.69 -17.89 -15.70
CA ASN A 616 10.46 -19.00 -15.13
C ASN A 616 11.74 -19.27 -15.93
N LEU A 617 11.65 -19.21 -17.27
CA LEU A 617 12.78 -19.49 -18.15
C LEU A 617 13.70 -18.29 -18.43
N LYS A 618 13.24 -17.05 -18.22
CA LYS A 618 13.98 -15.81 -18.57
C LYS A 618 14.52 -15.04 -17.36
N SER A 619 13.85 -15.07 -16.21
CA SER A 619 14.12 -14.14 -15.12
C SER A 619 15.10 -14.68 -14.06
N THR A 620 16.18 -13.92 -13.84
CA THR A 620 17.14 -14.17 -12.76
C THR A 620 16.51 -14.05 -11.37
N ASP A 621 15.48 -13.22 -11.22
CA ASP A 621 14.77 -13.08 -9.94
C ASP A 621 13.85 -14.28 -9.68
N TYR A 622 13.24 -14.84 -10.72
CA TYR A 622 12.50 -16.11 -10.61
C TYR A 622 13.43 -17.25 -10.22
N ALA A 623 14.63 -17.33 -10.82
CA ALA A 623 15.63 -18.32 -10.44
C ALA A 623 16.00 -18.24 -8.95
N LYS A 624 16.07 -17.03 -8.37
CA LYS A 624 16.29 -16.85 -6.91
C LYS A 624 15.08 -17.25 -6.06
N GLN A 625 13.86 -17.15 -6.60
CA GLN A 625 12.62 -17.39 -5.84
C GLN A 625 12.14 -18.85 -5.85
N LYS A 626 12.31 -19.56 -6.98
CA LYS A 626 11.85 -20.95 -7.17
C LYS A 626 12.99 -21.94 -7.45
N GLY A 627 14.21 -21.45 -7.73
CA GLY A 627 15.31 -22.26 -8.25
C GLY A 627 15.50 -22.07 -9.76
N THR A 628 16.73 -22.29 -10.25
CA THR A 628 17.08 -22.09 -11.66
C THR A 628 16.32 -23.05 -12.56
N LEU A 629 15.44 -22.52 -13.41
CA LEU A 629 14.67 -23.28 -14.41
C LEU A 629 13.89 -24.45 -13.79
N SER A 630 13.23 -24.18 -12.65
CA SER A 630 12.53 -25.18 -11.84
C SER A 630 11.46 -25.95 -12.62
N ASP A 631 10.78 -25.31 -13.57
CA ASP A 631 9.73 -25.95 -14.38
C ASP A 631 10.31 -27.13 -15.21
N LEU A 632 11.61 -27.08 -15.55
CA LEU A 632 12.30 -28.18 -16.23
C LEU A 632 12.57 -29.37 -15.30
N ASP A 633 12.78 -29.10 -14.01
CA ASP A 633 12.94 -30.13 -12.97
C ASP A 633 11.60 -30.77 -12.61
N GLU A 634 10.52 -29.98 -12.57
CA GLU A 634 9.14 -30.45 -12.44
C GLU A 634 8.69 -31.25 -13.68
N GLY A 635 9.32 -31.01 -14.82
CA GLY A 635 9.01 -31.64 -16.11
C GLY A 635 7.64 -31.23 -16.66
N LYS A 636 7.17 -30.07 -16.21
CA LYS A 636 5.91 -29.48 -16.62
C LYS A 636 5.94 -29.12 -18.11
N TYR A 637 4.84 -29.35 -18.80
CA TYR A 637 4.66 -28.90 -20.18
C TYR A 637 4.31 -27.42 -20.23
N SER A 638 5.30 -26.57 -19.94
CA SER A 638 5.14 -25.12 -20.08
C SER A 638 4.82 -24.74 -21.53
N PHE A 639 4.14 -23.60 -21.73
CA PHE A 639 3.72 -23.18 -23.08
C PHE A 639 4.89 -23.12 -24.09
N ILE A 640 6.04 -22.64 -23.62
CA ILE A 640 7.28 -22.55 -24.41
C ILE A 640 7.78 -23.95 -24.81
N LEU A 641 7.74 -24.90 -23.87
CA LEU A 641 8.18 -26.27 -24.10
C LEU A 641 7.24 -26.99 -25.06
N LEU A 642 5.93 -26.78 -24.93
CA LEU A 642 4.90 -27.33 -25.80
C LEU A 642 5.14 -26.91 -27.26
N HIS A 643 5.36 -25.62 -27.51
CA HIS A 643 5.68 -25.12 -28.85
C HIS A 643 7.01 -25.70 -29.37
N ALA A 644 8.04 -25.80 -28.51
CA ALA A 644 9.33 -26.36 -28.89
C ALA A 644 9.23 -27.85 -29.29
N LEU A 645 8.40 -28.62 -28.60
CA LEU A 645 8.16 -30.04 -28.88
C LEU A 645 7.31 -30.25 -30.14
N SER A 646 6.40 -29.33 -30.42
CA SER A 646 5.52 -29.38 -31.60
C SER A 646 6.20 -28.88 -32.88
N SER A 647 7.28 -28.11 -32.74
CA SER A 647 8.05 -27.57 -33.86
C SER A 647 8.83 -28.67 -34.60
N PRO A 648 8.82 -28.71 -35.94
CA PRO A 648 9.60 -29.66 -36.74
C PRO A 648 11.09 -29.25 -36.73
N SER A 649 11.78 -29.51 -35.62
CA SER A 649 13.20 -29.21 -35.43
C SER A 649 14.02 -30.50 -35.28
N PRO A 650 15.25 -30.58 -35.82
CA PRO A 650 16.18 -31.68 -35.54
C PRO A 650 16.51 -31.84 -34.04
N ASN A 651 16.18 -30.84 -33.22
CA ASN A 651 16.41 -30.85 -31.78
C ASN A 651 15.22 -31.42 -30.98
N THR A 652 14.06 -31.66 -31.59
CA THR A 652 12.86 -32.19 -30.92
C THR A 652 13.12 -33.55 -30.27
N THR A 653 13.85 -34.44 -30.95
CA THR A 653 14.26 -35.74 -30.37
C THR A 653 15.16 -35.59 -29.15
N LYS A 654 16.06 -34.59 -29.15
CA LYS A 654 16.93 -34.31 -27.99
C LYS A 654 16.12 -33.80 -26.81
N LEU A 655 15.17 -32.90 -27.06
CA LEU A 655 14.29 -32.33 -26.04
C LEU A 655 13.42 -33.43 -25.41
N HIS A 656 12.80 -34.30 -26.22
CA HIS A 656 12.08 -35.47 -25.71
C HIS A 656 12.97 -36.41 -24.87
N SER A 657 14.22 -36.62 -25.29
CA SER A 657 15.14 -37.49 -24.57
C SER A 657 15.55 -36.92 -23.20
N LEU A 658 15.75 -35.60 -23.11
CA LEU A 658 16.07 -34.91 -21.85
C LEU A 658 14.89 -34.95 -20.88
N LEU A 659 13.67 -34.70 -21.37
CA LEU A 659 12.46 -34.80 -20.55
C LEU A 659 12.23 -36.23 -20.04
N LYS A 660 12.46 -37.26 -20.88
CA LYS A 660 12.36 -38.67 -20.47
C LYS A 660 13.45 -39.11 -19.49
N LEU A 661 14.64 -38.52 -19.59
CA LEU A 661 15.74 -38.83 -18.66
C LEU A 661 15.38 -38.41 -17.23
N ARG A 662 14.75 -37.25 -17.09
CA ARG A 662 14.22 -36.73 -15.82
C ARG A 662 13.24 -37.71 -15.16
N SER A 663 12.21 -38.16 -15.88
CA SER A 663 11.18 -39.04 -15.32
C SER A 663 11.71 -40.39 -14.82
N ARG A 664 12.86 -40.85 -15.33
CA ARG A 664 13.48 -42.12 -14.90
C ARG A 664 14.16 -42.01 -13.53
N ASN A 665 14.56 -40.80 -13.11
CA ASN A 665 15.15 -40.53 -11.81
C ASN A 665 14.41 -39.37 -11.13
N PRO A 666 13.22 -39.60 -10.54
CA PRO A 666 12.39 -38.54 -9.96
C PRO A 666 13.05 -37.75 -8.82
N THR A 667 14.09 -38.32 -8.21
CA THR A 667 14.88 -37.70 -7.13
C THR A 667 16.06 -36.86 -7.65
N GLN A 668 16.29 -36.82 -8.97
CA GLN A 668 17.43 -36.16 -9.59
C GLN A 668 16.95 -35.06 -10.54
N THR A 669 17.30 -33.82 -10.22
CA THR A 669 17.07 -32.65 -11.07
C THR A 669 17.97 -32.67 -12.30
N LEU A 670 17.61 -31.87 -13.33
CA LEU A 670 18.50 -31.70 -14.47
C LEU A 670 19.76 -30.92 -14.03
N THR A 671 20.92 -31.36 -14.50
CA THR A 671 22.18 -30.61 -14.36
C THR A 671 22.10 -29.27 -15.09
N ASP A 672 22.92 -28.31 -14.68
CA ASP A 672 22.96 -26.99 -15.31
C ASP A 672 23.30 -27.08 -16.81
N GLU A 673 24.17 -28.01 -17.21
CA GLU A 673 24.52 -28.24 -18.61
C GLU A 673 23.34 -28.82 -19.42
N GLN A 674 22.51 -29.67 -18.80
CA GLN A 674 21.30 -30.20 -19.42
C GLN A 674 20.24 -29.10 -19.57
N LYS A 675 20.06 -28.26 -18.56
CA LYS A 675 19.15 -27.11 -18.59
C LYS A 675 19.57 -26.11 -19.68
N GLU A 676 20.86 -25.81 -19.80
CA GLU A 676 21.40 -24.96 -20.87
C GLU A 676 21.19 -25.57 -22.26
N LEU A 677 21.28 -26.89 -22.39
CA LEU A 677 20.96 -27.57 -23.64
C LEU A 677 19.47 -27.47 -23.99
N VAL A 678 18.56 -27.63 -23.02
CA VAL A 678 17.12 -27.41 -23.21
C VAL A 678 16.85 -25.98 -23.69
N MET A 679 17.44 -24.99 -23.04
CA MET A 679 17.29 -23.58 -23.43
C MET A 679 17.77 -23.32 -24.86
N ARG A 680 18.93 -23.87 -25.27
CA ARG A 680 19.39 -23.76 -26.67
C ARG A 680 18.44 -24.42 -27.67
N CYS A 681 17.79 -25.52 -27.31
CA CYS A 681 16.78 -26.16 -28.16
C CYS A 681 15.54 -25.28 -28.30
N ILE A 682 15.05 -24.72 -27.18
CA ILE A 682 13.92 -23.79 -27.13
C ILE A 682 14.19 -22.54 -27.97
N THR A 683 15.36 -21.91 -27.82
CA THR A 683 15.73 -20.72 -28.59
C THR A 683 15.80 -21.01 -30.08
N ARG A 684 16.39 -22.15 -30.49
CA ARG A 684 16.48 -22.53 -31.92
C ARG A 684 15.13 -22.86 -32.54
N ALA A 685 14.15 -23.29 -31.74
CA ALA A 685 12.79 -23.51 -32.19
C ALA A 685 11.98 -22.20 -32.32
N GLY A 686 12.53 -21.06 -31.89
CA GLY A 686 11.82 -19.78 -31.89
C GLY A 686 10.71 -19.69 -30.83
N SER A 687 10.66 -20.63 -29.87
CA SER A 687 9.54 -20.72 -28.92
C SER A 687 9.46 -19.56 -27.93
N MET A 688 10.60 -18.92 -27.62
CA MET A 688 10.61 -17.71 -26.78
C MET A 688 9.91 -16.55 -27.49
N ASP A 689 10.22 -16.33 -28.76
CA ASP A 689 9.64 -15.25 -29.57
C ASP A 689 8.17 -15.54 -29.88
N TYR A 690 7.84 -16.79 -30.18
CA TYR A 690 6.45 -17.23 -30.33
C TYR A 690 5.61 -16.94 -29.08
N THR A 691 6.12 -17.31 -27.90
CA THR A 691 5.42 -17.06 -26.62
C THR A 691 5.29 -15.58 -26.32
N TYR A 692 6.32 -14.78 -26.63
CA TYR A 692 6.27 -13.34 -26.49
C TYR A 692 5.16 -12.73 -27.37
N ASN A 693 5.07 -13.12 -28.64
CA ASN A 693 4.02 -12.65 -29.55
C ASN A 693 2.61 -13.05 -29.09
N VAL A 694 2.44 -14.26 -28.55
CA VAL A 694 1.16 -14.70 -27.96
C VAL A 694 0.79 -13.85 -26.75
N LEU A 695 1.76 -13.46 -25.91
CA LEU A 695 1.52 -12.56 -24.78
C LEU A 695 1.14 -11.15 -25.23
N GLU A 696 1.73 -10.63 -26.31
CA GLU A 696 1.32 -9.35 -26.92
C GLU A 696 -0.11 -9.43 -27.47
N GLU A 697 -0.45 -10.49 -28.23
CA GLU A 697 -1.82 -10.69 -28.73
C GLU A 697 -2.84 -10.77 -27.60
N LEU A 698 -2.53 -11.50 -26.52
CA LEU A 698 -3.38 -11.57 -25.34
C LEU A 698 -3.54 -10.21 -24.66
N GLN A 699 -2.47 -9.41 -24.58
CA GLN A 699 -2.53 -8.07 -24.00
C GLN A 699 -3.42 -7.14 -24.83
N ASP A 700 -3.33 -7.19 -26.15
CA ASP A 700 -4.19 -6.43 -27.05
C ASP A 700 -5.66 -6.85 -26.90
N LYS A 701 -5.92 -8.17 -26.83
CA LYS A 701 -7.27 -8.71 -26.62
C LYS A 701 -7.86 -8.35 -25.25
N ILE A 702 -7.04 -8.35 -24.20
CA ILE A 702 -7.43 -7.89 -22.86
C ILE A 702 -7.83 -6.41 -22.91
N THR A 703 -7.07 -5.58 -23.62
CA THR A 703 -7.35 -4.14 -23.76
C THR A 703 -8.65 -3.91 -24.54
N GLU A 704 -8.85 -4.61 -25.66
CA GLU A 704 -10.08 -4.54 -26.47
C GLU A 704 -11.33 -4.94 -25.67
N GLU A 705 -11.23 -6.04 -24.91
CA GLU A 705 -12.32 -6.53 -24.06
C GLU A 705 -12.60 -5.55 -22.90
N LEU A 706 -11.54 -5.02 -22.26
CA LEU A 706 -11.66 -4.01 -21.21
C LEU A 706 -12.41 -2.77 -21.72
N GLU A 707 -12.00 -2.19 -22.84
CA GLU A 707 -12.65 -1.02 -23.43
C GLU A 707 -14.11 -1.30 -23.84
N THR A 708 -14.39 -2.53 -24.28
CA THR A 708 -15.75 -2.96 -24.61
C THR A 708 -16.63 -3.03 -23.36
N ILE A 709 -16.10 -3.56 -22.26
CA ILE A 709 -16.80 -3.59 -20.97
C ILE A 709 -17.01 -2.16 -20.45
N GLU A 710 -15.98 -1.31 -20.45
CA GLU A 710 -16.06 0.09 -20.00
C GLU A 710 -17.15 0.86 -20.77
N ARG A 711 -17.22 0.71 -22.11
CA ARG A 711 -18.28 1.29 -22.94
C ARG A 711 -19.68 0.75 -22.62
N SER A 712 -19.79 -0.48 -22.13
CA SER A 712 -21.07 -1.11 -21.77
C SER A 712 -21.56 -0.71 -20.38
N ILE A 713 -20.67 -0.22 -19.52
CA ILE A 713 -21.00 0.18 -18.17
C ILE A 713 -21.68 1.55 -18.19
N LYS A 714 -22.73 1.69 -17.38
CA LYS A 714 -23.45 2.95 -17.22
C LYS A 714 -22.45 4.02 -16.75
N ASP A 715 -22.43 5.16 -17.45
CA ASP A 715 -21.53 6.30 -17.24
C ASP A 715 -20.09 6.11 -17.79
N GLY A 716 -19.80 5.01 -18.50
CA GLY A 716 -18.50 4.81 -19.17
C GLY A 716 -17.31 4.68 -18.21
N GLU A 717 -17.54 4.16 -17.00
CA GLU A 717 -16.54 4.13 -15.92
C GLU A 717 -15.34 3.24 -16.28
N GLU A 718 -14.23 3.90 -16.61
CA GLU A 718 -12.93 3.27 -16.86
C GLU A 718 -12.38 2.55 -15.62
N ASN A 719 -11.58 1.51 -15.84
CA ASN A 719 -10.95 0.72 -14.79
C ASN A 719 -9.42 0.81 -14.84
N TRP A 720 -8.91 1.88 -14.24
CA TRP A 720 -7.48 2.17 -14.16
C TRP A 720 -6.69 1.15 -13.33
N ILE A 721 -7.35 0.43 -12.41
CA ILE A 721 -6.71 -0.64 -11.66
C ILE A 721 -6.37 -1.84 -12.58
N ILE A 722 -7.26 -2.23 -13.50
CA ILE A 722 -6.94 -3.30 -14.48
C ILE A 722 -5.81 -2.85 -15.41
N ARG A 723 -5.87 -1.60 -15.90
CA ARG A 723 -4.80 -1.01 -16.74
C ARG A 723 -3.46 -1.05 -16.00
N ALA A 724 -3.44 -0.72 -14.71
CA ALA A 724 -2.24 -0.74 -13.89
C ALA A 724 -1.70 -2.16 -13.64
N ILE A 725 -2.58 -3.14 -13.42
CA ILE A 725 -2.20 -4.55 -13.36
C ILE A 725 -1.52 -4.97 -14.67
N MET A 726 -2.11 -4.64 -15.82
CA MET A 726 -1.56 -5.00 -17.12
C MET A 726 -0.22 -4.33 -17.40
N ALA A 727 -0.09 -3.03 -17.14
CA ALA A 727 1.17 -2.30 -17.31
C ALA A 727 2.29 -2.87 -16.44
N ARG A 728 2.00 -3.20 -15.17
CA ARG A 728 2.97 -3.84 -14.25
C ARG A 728 3.43 -5.21 -14.74
N LEU A 729 2.58 -5.90 -15.49
CA LEU A 729 2.89 -7.23 -16.00
C LEU A 729 3.46 -7.21 -17.42
N ARG A 730 3.45 -6.06 -18.10
CA ARG A 730 4.02 -5.91 -19.44
C ARG A 730 5.46 -6.42 -19.46
N LEU A 731 5.79 -7.23 -20.47
CA LEU A 731 7.16 -7.68 -20.68
C LEU A 731 7.97 -6.50 -21.21
N ALA A 732 9.19 -6.31 -20.70
CA ALA A 732 10.13 -5.36 -21.29
C ALA A 732 10.50 -5.87 -22.70
N ASP A 733 10.48 -4.97 -23.69
CA ASP A 733 10.83 -5.27 -25.07
C ASP A 733 12.22 -5.95 -25.11
N PRO A 734 12.33 -7.18 -25.66
CA PRO A 734 13.60 -7.89 -25.75
C PRO A 734 14.67 -7.11 -26.53
N ASN A 735 14.28 -6.21 -27.46
CA ASN A 735 15.21 -5.42 -28.26
C ASN A 735 15.81 -4.22 -27.51
N ILE A 736 15.12 -3.66 -26.51
CA ILE A 736 15.61 -2.50 -25.74
C ILE A 736 16.82 -2.86 -24.87
N ARG A 737 16.95 -4.12 -24.43
CA ARG A 737 18.17 -4.60 -23.76
C ARG A 737 19.38 -4.72 -24.68
N SER A 738 19.20 -4.77 -26.00
CA SER A 738 20.33 -4.74 -26.95
C SER A 738 20.88 -3.33 -27.17
N MET A 739 20.10 -2.30 -26.85
CA MET A 739 20.51 -0.89 -26.94
C MET A 739 21.09 -0.32 -25.63
N MET A 740 20.96 -1.05 -24.52
CA MET A 740 21.49 -0.68 -23.19
C MET A 740 22.57 -1.65 -22.68
N LYS A 741 23.34 -2.25 -23.59
CA LYS A 741 24.60 -2.94 -23.26
C LYS A 741 25.80 -2.15 -23.75
#